data_AF-Q8BM55-F1
#
_entry.id   AF-Q8BM55-F1
#
_cell.length_a   1.000
_cell.length_b   1.000
_cell.length_c   1.000
_cell.angle_alpha   90.00
_cell.angle_beta   90.00
_cell.angle_gamma   90.00
#
_symmetry.space_group_name_H-M   'P 1'
#
loop_
_entity.id
_entity.type
_entity.pdbx_description
1 polymer ?
#
loop_
_entity_poly.entity_id
_entity_poly.type
_entity_poly.pdbx_seq_one_letter_code
_entity_poly.pdbx_strand_id
1 'polypeptide(L)'
;MAARSAGSGGWEVVKRGRRPGASSGGRGGGGGSDRRALGEANGVLKYDLSSPIQTTSTLYERGFEKIMKRQNKEQVPPPAAESKKPINKKQPKKVTAVPSQNQKQGPFRRLEDALKALDVAALQKELDKSQSVFTGNPSVWLKDLASYLNYKLQTPRMEPTLSQYPHDYPYSLVSRELRGIIRGLLTKAAGSVELFFDHCLFTMLQELDKTPGESLHGYRICIQAVLQDKPKIVTSNLDKFLELLRSHQSRPAKCLTIMWALGQAGFTNLTEGLKVWLGIMLPVLGIKALSPFAIAYLDRLLLMHPNLTKGFGMIGPKDFFPLLDFAYMPNNSLSPSLQEQLCQLFPRLKVLAFGAKPESSLHTYFPSFLSRATPSCPAAMKKELLASLTQCLTVDPLSTSVWRQLYPKHLSQSSLLLEHLLKSWEHIPKKARKSLQETIQSLKVTNQELLKKGSGGSEHVLTCDTACKGLLQRARGPRPPWARLFLLLLVFAVGFLCHDLRSNSSLQASLTGRLLRSSGLLPVGQQVCARLSSYSLQSYNWLQETLPACGSHLLAVVQPSLQLAWTHIYAIFSFLSAHCASYLACFSDSLAGFFQRVQLPEALQQLFHALKELLLLFCHSVLLPTWHLLLAALAQVQEHCHEACRGDVTWDCIKTQLSRAAQWTWLCLQDVTVAFLDWALTMISQQ
;
A
#
# COMPACT_ATOMS: atom_id res chain seq x y z
N MET A 1 27.33 10.41 -59.76
CA MET A 1 27.09 11.06 -58.45
C MET A 1 27.45 10.07 -57.35
N ALA A 2 28.13 10.57 -56.32
CA ALA A 2 28.95 9.81 -55.39
C ALA A 2 28.18 8.85 -54.44
N ALA A 3 28.96 7.95 -53.83
CA ALA A 3 28.64 6.99 -52.76
C ALA A 3 28.23 5.56 -53.19
N ARG A 4 29.23 4.80 -53.66
CA ARG A 4 29.30 3.34 -53.53
C ARG A 4 30.62 2.98 -52.81
N SER A 5 30.56 2.54 -51.56
CA SER A 5 31.44 1.49 -51.03
C SER A 5 30.86 0.93 -49.74
N ALA A 6 30.43 -0.33 -49.84
CA ALA A 6 29.94 -1.13 -48.74
C ALA A 6 31.14 -1.68 -47.94
N GLY A 7 31.08 -1.54 -46.62
CA GLY A 7 32.00 -2.20 -45.69
C GLY A 7 31.18 -2.92 -44.62
N SER A 8 30.55 -4.04 -45.00
CA SER A 8 29.83 -4.91 -44.07
C SER A 8 30.81 -5.89 -43.41
N GLY A 9 31.28 -5.56 -42.21
CA GLY A 9 32.03 -6.48 -41.35
C GLY A 9 31.10 -7.49 -40.71
N GLY A 10 31.05 -8.71 -41.25
CA GLY A 10 30.25 -9.83 -40.75
C GLY A 10 31.10 -10.90 -40.06
N TRP A 11 30.77 -11.11 -38.78
CA TRP A 11 30.80 -12.33 -37.95
C TRP A 11 31.86 -13.43 -38.16
N GLU A 12 32.61 -13.69 -37.08
CA GLU A 12 33.26 -14.99 -36.83
C GLU A 12 32.66 -15.63 -35.55
N VAL A 13 32.05 -16.81 -35.72
CA VAL A 13 31.44 -17.60 -34.65
C VAL A 13 32.36 -18.78 -34.35
N VAL A 14 33.06 -18.75 -33.22
CA VAL A 14 33.91 -19.86 -32.79
C VAL A 14 33.05 -20.98 -32.19
N LYS A 15 33.09 -22.14 -32.84
CA LYS A 15 32.34 -23.36 -32.50
C LYS A 15 32.85 -24.04 -31.23
N ARG A 16 31.86 -24.54 -30.47
CA ARG A 16 31.85 -25.52 -29.37
C ARG A 16 33.03 -26.50 -29.28
N GLY A 17 33.68 -26.54 -28.12
CA GLY A 17 34.32 -27.74 -27.58
C GLY A 17 33.37 -28.46 -26.61
N ARG A 18 32.95 -29.68 -26.95
CA ARG A 18 32.27 -30.63 -26.05
C ARG A 18 33.33 -31.37 -25.22
N ARG A 19 33.17 -31.44 -23.89
CA ARG A 19 33.70 -32.55 -23.07
C ARG A 19 32.58 -33.13 -22.18
N PRO A 20 32.49 -34.47 -22.05
CA PRO A 20 31.37 -35.14 -21.41
C PRO A 20 31.61 -35.40 -19.91
N GLY A 21 30.50 -35.43 -19.17
CA GLY A 21 30.20 -36.35 -18.06
C GLY A 21 31.24 -36.57 -16.97
N ALA A 22 31.05 -35.92 -15.82
CA ALA A 22 31.39 -36.50 -14.53
C ALA A 22 30.27 -36.18 -13.54
N SER A 23 29.41 -37.15 -13.32
CA SER A 23 28.47 -37.22 -12.21
C SER A 23 29.24 -37.39 -10.90
N SER A 24 29.15 -36.45 -9.98
CA SER A 24 29.34 -36.73 -8.57
C SER A 24 28.41 -35.83 -7.75
N GLY A 25 27.58 -36.48 -6.95
CA GLY A 25 26.65 -35.82 -6.05
C GLY A 25 27.40 -35.17 -4.90
N GLY A 26 26.97 -33.97 -4.55
CA GLY A 26 27.39 -33.24 -3.37
C GLY A 26 26.24 -32.38 -2.88
N ARG A 27 25.55 -32.87 -1.85
CA ARG A 27 24.55 -32.14 -1.08
C ARG A 27 25.18 -30.92 -0.40
N GLY A 28 24.42 -29.83 -0.29
CA GLY A 28 24.52 -28.89 0.81
C GLY A 28 25.11 -27.52 0.45
N GLY A 29 24.35 -26.46 0.77
CA GLY A 29 24.85 -25.09 0.77
C GLY A 29 24.17 -24.17 -0.26
N GLY A 30 22.86 -23.96 -0.12
CA GLY A 30 22.18 -22.83 -0.77
C GLY A 30 22.65 -21.51 -0.15
N GLY A 31 23.82 -21.03 -0.55
CA GLY A 31 24.34 -19.72 -0.17
C GLY A 31 23.57 -18.63 -0.91
N GLY A 32 22.84 -17.80 -0.16
CA GLY A 32 22.14 -16.63 -0.69
C GLY A 32 23.12 -15.64 -1.33
N SER A 33 23.09 -15.55 -2.66
CA SER A 33 24.02 -14.75 -3.45
C SER A 33 23.55 -13.31 -3.74
N ASP A 34 22.35 -12.87 -3.31
CA ASP A 34 21.73 -11.66 -3.88
C ASP A 34 21.55 -10.46 -2.91
N ARG A 35 22.41 -10.30 -1.89
CA ARG A 35 22.31 -9.14 -0.95
C ARG A 35 23.57 -8.29 -0.78
N ARG A 36 24.42 -8.20 -1.81
CA ARG A 36 25.64 -7.36 -1.77
C ARG A 36 25.41 -5.85 -1.94
N ALA A 37 24.20 -5.40 -2.27
CA ALA A 37 23.96 -3.99 -2.62
C ALA A 37 23.96 -2.98 -1.44
N LEU A 38 24.06 -3.40 -0.18
CA LEU A 38 24.09 -2.48 0.98
C LEU A 38 25.45 -2.39 1.69
N GLY A 39 26.47 -3.14 1.24
CA GLY A 39 27.79 -3.15 1.88
C GLY A 39 28.84 -2.24 1.25
N GLU A 40 28.69 -1.87 -0.02
CA GLU A 40 29.75 -1.14 -0.76
C GLU A 40 29.88 0.34 -0.39
N ALA A 41 28.93 0.91 0.36
CA ALA A 41 29.07 2.29 0.86
C ALA A 41 30.15 2.45 1.95
N ASN A 42 30.69 1.35 2.49
CA ASN A 42 31.79 1.37 3.47
C ASN A 42 33.13 0.85 2.89
N GLY A 43 33.27 0.78 1.57
CA GLY A 43 34.52 0.40 0.92
C GLY A 43 35.62 1.44 1.11
N VAL A 44 36.49 1.23 2.09
CA VAL A 44 37.76 1.95 2.26
C VAL A 44 38.60 1.74 0.98
N LEU A 45 38.69 2.77 0.15
CA LEU A 45 39.58 2.82 -1.01
C LEU A 45 41.02 2.62 -0.54
N LYS A 46 41.58 1.44 -0.83
CA LYS A 46 43.00 1.13 -0.64
C LYS A 46 43.81 1.88 -1.70
N TYR A 47 44.35 3.04 -1.33
CA TYR A 47 45.43 3.65 -2.10
C TYR A 47 46.76 2.99 -1.71
N ASP A 48 47.55 2.62 -2.72
CA ASP A 48 48.93 2.19 -2.56
C ASP A 48 49.76 3.33 -1.95
N LEU A 49 50.37 3.04 -0.80
CA LEU A 49 51.17 3.96 0.00
C LEU A 49 52.50 4.22 -0.68
N SER A 50 52.58 5.27 -1.48
CA SER A 50 53.87 5.87 -1.85
C SER A 50 54.54 6.43 -0.59
N SER A 51 55.83 6.14 -0.41
CA SER A 51 56.62 6.46 0.77
C SER A 51 56.56 7.96 1.15
N PRO A 52 56.40 8.30 2.44
CA PRO A 52 56.32 9.68 2.90
C PRO A 52 57.58 10.48 2.55
N ILE A 53 57.38 11.65 1.94
CA ILE A 53 58.44 12.64 1.69
C ILE A 53 58.99 13.10 3.05
N GLN A 54 60.30 13.00 3.24
CA GLN A 54 61.01 13.42 4.45
C GLN A 54 60.82 14.93 4.68
N THR A 55 60.04 15.30 5.70
CA THR A 55 59.88 16.69 6.11
C THR A 55 61.07 17.11 6.98
N THR A 56 61.73 18.19 6.57
CA THR A 56 62.75 18.90 7.35
C THR A 56 62.17 19.37 8.69
N SER A 57 62.97 19.22 9.75
CA SER A 57 62.62 19.46 11.14
C SER A 57 62.21 20.92 11.38
N THR A 58 60.91 21.21 11.32
CA THR A 58 60.38 22.51 11.76
C THR A 58 60.02 22.45 13.24
N LEU A 59 60.07 23.61 13.89
CA LEU A 59 59.92 23.84 15.33
C LEU A 59 58.71 23.13 15.99
N TYR A 60 57.72 22.74 15.18
CA TYR A 60 56.51 22.01 15.56
C TYR A 60 56.79 20.64 16.19
N GLU A 61 57.78 19.90 15.68
CA GLU A 61 58.05 18.52 16.12
C GLU A 61 58.70 18.47 17.52
N ARG A 62 59.51 19.49 17.86
CA ARG A 62 60.13 19.61 19.19
C ARG A 62 59.13 19.90 20.31
N GLY A 63 57.97 20.50 19.99
CA GLY A 63 56.95 20.85 20.97
C GLY A 63 56.15 19.65 21.47
N PHE A 64 55.80 18.72 20.59
CA PHE A 64 54.84 17.66 20.90
C PHE A 64 55.47 16.34 21.36
N GLU A 65 56.70 16.00 20.95
CA GLU A 65 57.37 14.79 21.47
C GLU A 65 57.68 14.87 22.96
N LYS A 66 58.02 16.06 23.48
CA LYS A 66 58.27 16.23 24.93
C LYS A 66 56.99 16.13 25.76
N ILE A 67 55.84 16.45 25.18
CA ILE A 67 54.53 16.33 25.87
C ILE A 67 54.08 14.87 25.89
N MET A 68 54.24 14.12 24.81
CA MET A 68 53.89 12.68 24.79
C MET A 68 54.77 11.85 25.74
N LYS A 69 56.07 12.18 25.87
CA LYS A 69 56.94 11.49 26.84
C LYS A 69 56.61 11.80 28.31
N ARG A 70 55.96 12.94 28.61
CA ARG A 70 55.51 13.24 29.97
C ARG A 70 54.22 12.50 30.33
N GLN A 71 53.26 12.41 29.41
CA GLN A 71 51.99 11.70 29.69
C GLN A 71 52.18 10.20 29.92
N ASN A 72 53.18 9.56 29.30
CA ASN A 72 53.43 8.13 29.53
C ASN A 72 54.12 7.81 30.87
N LYS A 73 54.59 8.80 31.65
CA LYS A 73 55.19 8.55 32.98
C LYS A 73 54.22 8.71 34.15
N GLU A 74 53.04 9.29 33.95
CA GLU A 74 52.06 9.51 35.04
C GLU A 74 51.00 8.39 35.17
N GLN A 75 51.03 7.37 34.30
CA GLN A 75 50.03 6.29 34.28
C GLN A 75 50.48 4.96 34.90
N VAL A 76 51.25 4.99 36.00
CA VAL A 76 51.43 3.78 36.82
C VAL A 76 51.16 4.12 38.29
N PRO A 77 49.95 3.81 38.80
CA PRO A 77 49.63 3.90 40.22
C PRO A 77 50.42 2.84 41.02
N PRO A 78 50.98 3.17 42.20
CA PRO A 78 51.60 2.19 43.07
C PRO A 78 50.55 1.24 43.69
N PRO A 79 50.83 -0.07 43.79
CA PRO A 79 49.89 -1.07 44.26
C PRO A 79 49.88 -1.23 45.80
N ALA A 80 48.69 -1.56 46.30
CA ALA A 80 48.37 -2.30 47.53
C ALA A 80 48.65 -1.66 48.90
N ALA A 81 47.57 -1.41 49.64
CA ALA A 81 47.49 -1.73 51.06
C ALA A 81 46.00 -1.92 51.47
N GLU A 82 45.58 -3.17 51.57
CA GLU A 82 44.33 -3.56 52.20
C GLU A 82 44.42 -3.31 53.71
N SER A 83 43.47 -2.58 54.30
CA SER A 83 43.18 -2.72 55.73
C SER A 83 41.70 -2.46 56.01
N LYS A 84 41.02 -3.56 56.31
CA LYS A 84 39.67 -3.61 56.89
C LYS A 84 39.75 -3.16 58.35
N LYS A 85 38.81 -2.31 58.82
CA LYS A 85 38.08 -2.39 60.11
C LYS A 85 37.22 -1.12 60.36
N PRO A 86 36.20 -1.20 61.24
CA PRO A 86 34.84 -0.82 60.86
C PRO A 86 34.34 0.51 61.44
N ILE A 87 33.39 1.08 60.69
CA ILE A 87 32.20 1.84 61.07
C ILE A 87 32.13 2.23 62.55
N ASN A 88 32.43 3.49 62.85
CA ASN A 88 31.97 4.14 64.06
C ASN A 88 31.12 5.37 63.70
N LYS A 89 29.84 5.27 64.04
CA LYS A 89 28.81 6.31 63.84
C LYS A 89 29.15 7.51 64.75
N LYS A 90 29.64 8.61 64.18
CA LYS A 90 29.56 9.92 64.84
C LYS A 90 28.68 10.85 64.01
N GLN A 91 27.67 11.38 64.70
CA GLN A 91 26.65 12.26 64.18
C GLN A 91 27.28 13.48 63.47
N PRO A 92 26.75 13.88 62.31
CA PRO A 92 27.30 14.95 61.51
C PRO A 92 27.07 16.29 62.21
N LYS A 93 28.15 16.89 62.71
CA LYS A 93 28.13 18.31 63.07
C LYS A 93 27.82 19.10 61.80
N LYS A 94 26.75 19.89 61.93
CA LYS A 94 26.19 20.84 60.97
C LYS A 94 27.23 21.93 60.66
N VAL A 95 28.23 21.60 59.85
CA VAL A 95 29.13 22.62 59.30
C VAL A 95 28.38 23.24 58.14
N THR A 96 27.94 24.47 58.39
CA THR A 96 27.48 25.47 57.42
C THR A 96 28.26 25.34 56.12
N ALA A 97 27.67 24.67 55.14
CA ALA A 97 28.15 24.67 53.77
C ALA A 97 27.96 26.09 53.26
N VAL A 98 29.04 26.87 53.28
CA VAL A 98 29.16 28.06 52.46
C VAL A 98 28.85 27.60 51.03
N PRO A 99 27.86 28.19 50.35
CA PRO A 99 27.45 27.71 49.05
C PRO A 99 28.65 27.81 48.13
N SER A 100 29.06 26.68 47.55
CA SER A 100 30.10 26.65 46.52
C SER A 100 29.58 27.44 45.32
N GLN A 101 29.83 28.74 45.35
CA GLN A 101 29.70 29.62 44.22
C GLN A 101 30.58 29.09 43.09
N ASN A 102 30.10 29.25 41.86
CA ASN A 102 30.82 29.08 40.60
C ASN A 102 30.76 27.72 39.89
N GLN A 103 29.67 26.98 40.03
CA GLN A 103 29.14 26.34 38.81
C GLN A 103 28.59 27.47 37.95
N LYS A 104 29.39 27.94 36.96
CA LYS A 104 29.05 29.02 36.01
C LYS A 104 27.83 28.63 35.15
N GLN A 105 26.65 28.57 35.75
CA GLN A 105 25.38 28.65 35.05
C GLN A 105 25.16 30.14 34.79
N GLY A 106 24.91 30.53 33.54
CA GLY A 106 24.64 31.93 33.21
C GLY A 106 23.51 32.50 34.08
N PRO A 107 23.41 33.84 34.20
CA PRO A 107 22.45 34.48 35.11
C PRO A 107 20.99 34.15 34.78
N PHE A 108 20.71 33.65 33.57
CA PHE A 108 19.37 33.38 33.07
C PHE A 108 19.06 31.88 33.01
N ARG A 109 17.86 31.51 33.49
CA ARG A 109 17.33 30.14 33.37
C ARG A 109 16.78 29.85 31.98
N ARG A 110 16.30 30.87 31.29
CA ARG A 110 15.58 30.81 30.01
C ARG A 110 16.17 31.82 29.03
N LEU A 111 16.21 31.46 27.75
CA LEU A 111 16.80 32.30 26.70
C LEU A 111 15.96 33.56 26.46
N GLU A 112 14.66 33.45 26.64
CA GLU A 112 13.69 34.54 26.56
C GLU A 112 14.07 35.68 27.51
N ASP A 113 14.46 35.34 28.75
CA ASP A 113 14.85 36.32 29.77
C ASP A 113 16.20 36.96 29.42
N ALA A 114 17.15 36.17 28.91
CA ALA A 114 18.45 36.66 28.47
C ALA A 114 18.34 37.62 27.29
N LEU A 115 17.48 37.33 26.31
CA LEU A 115 17.24 38.20 25.15
C LEU A 115 16.50 39.48 25.53
N LYS A 116 15.57 39.43 26.50
CA LYS A 116 14.89 40.63 27.02
C LYS A 116 15.85 41.55 27.78
N ALA A 117 16.81 40.98 28.49
CA ALA A 117 17.82 41.74 29.26
C ALA A 117 19.03 42.18 28.41
N LEU A 118 19.09 41.81 27.13
CA LEU A 118 20.20 42.15 26.25
C LEU A 118 20.17 43.64 25.92
N ASP A 119 21.21 44.36 26.34
CA ASP A 119 21.40 45.77 25.97
C ASP A 119 21.86 45.89 24.51
N VAL A 120 20.89 46.16 23.63
CA VAL A 120 21.11 46.28 22.19
C VAL A 120 21.95 47.51 21.84
N ALA A 121 21.84 48.60 22.63
CA ALA A 121 22.63 49.80 22.43
C ALA A 121 24.11 49.56 22.80
N ALA A 122 24.37 48.81 23.87
CA ALA A 122 25.73 48.39 24.22
C ALA A 122 26.34 47.47 23.15
N LEU A 123 25.57 46.53 22.61
CA LEU A 123 26.02 45.70 21.49
C LEU A 123 26.38 46.57 20.27
N GLN A 124 25.53 47.53 19.88
CA GLN A 124 25.80 48.40 18.75
C GLN A 124 27.12 49.20 18.95
N LYS A 125 27.35 49.75 20.15
CA LYS A 125 28.58 50.46 20.48
C LYS A 125 29.83 49.56 20.36
N GLU A 126 29.76 48.32 20.82
CA GLU A 126 30.88 47.37 20.67
C GLU A 126 31.13 47.01 19.20
N LEU A 127 30.08 46.88 18.40
CA LEU A 127 30.21 46.63 16.95
C LEU A 127 30.77 47.84 16.20
N ASP A 128 30.40 49.06 16.59
CA ASP A 128 30.94 50.29 15.99
C ASP A 128 32.42 50.48 16.35
N LYS A 129 32.81 50.09 17.58
CA LYS A 129 34.21 50.00 17.99
C LYS A 129 34.97 48.95 17.20
N SER A 130 34.41 47.74 17.03
CA SER A 130 35.04 46.69 16.22
C SER A 130 35.23 47.13 14.76
N GLN A 131 34.21 47.78 14.16
CA GLN A 131 34.30 48.32 12.81
C GLN A 131 35.35 49.42 12.66
N SER A 132 35.52 50.31 13.66
CA SER A 132 36.52 51.37 13.59
C SER A 132 37.95 50.87 13.83
N VAL A 133 38.14 49.84 14.65
CA VAL A 133 39.45 49.22 14.89
C VAL A 133 39.87 48.30 13.74
N PHE A 134 38.91 47.58 13.13
CA PHE A 134 39.17 46.57 12.11
C PHE A 134 38.55 46.93 10.76
N THR A 135 38.75 48.17 10.28
CA THR A 135 38.12 48.69 9.04
C THR A 135 38.34 47.81 7.80
N GLY A 136 39.47 47.12 7.72
CA GLY A 136 39.83 46.21 6.61
C GLY A 136 39.52 44.73 6.84
N ASN A 137 38.91 44.34 7.97
CA ASN A 137 38.67 42.94 8.29
C ASN A 137 37.22 42.66 8.76
N PRO A 138 36.25 42.64 7.82
CA PRO A 138 34.84 42.43 8.14
C PRO A 138 34.52 41.11 8.84
N SER A 139 35.41 40.11 8.70
CA SER A 139 35.26 38.82 9.38
C SER A 139 35.32 38.96 10.90
N VAL A 140 36.07 39.93 11.42
CA VAL A 140 36.19 40.19 12.87
C VAL A 140 34.86 40.72 13.41
N TRP A 141 34.20 41.63 12.69
CA TRP A 141 32.93 42.22 13.15
C TRP A 141 31.85 41.15 13.35
N LEU A 142 31.76 40.20 12.43
CA LEU A 142 30.81 39.10 12.51
C LEU A 142 31.16 38.14 13.68
N LYS A 143 32.45 37.84 13.87
CA LYS A 143 32.92 37.00 14.99
C LYS A 143 32.65 37.67 16.34
N ASP A 144 32.86 38.97 16.44
CA ASP A 144 32.57 39.76 17.64
C ASP A 144 31.07 39.77 17.94
N LEU A 145 30.21 39.94 16.92
CA LEU A 145 28.76 39.79 17.06
C LEU A 145 28.38 38.42 17.65
N ALA A 146 28.86 37.33 17.05
CA ALA A 146 28.53 35.99 17.49
C ALA A 146 29.03 35.71 18.92
N SER A 147 30.26 36.13 19.22
CA SER A 147 30.88 35.95 20.53
C SER A 147 30.20 36.78 21.61
N TYR A 148 29.84 38.03 21.32
CA TYR A 148 29.10 38.90 22.24
C TYR A 148 27.73 38.32 22.55
N LEU A 149 26.98 37.93 21.52
CA LEU A 149 25.67 37.31 21.70
C LEU A 149 25.79 36.01 22.51
N ASN A 150 26.77 35.16 22.19
CA ASN A 150 26.94 33.91 22.92
C ASN A 150 27.27 34.17 24.40
N TYR A 151 28.16 35.10 24.69
CA TYR A 151 28.54 35.49 26.05
C TYR A 151 27.36 36.06 26.86
N LYS A 152 26.52 36.91 26.26
CA LYS A 152 25.38 37.52 26.95
C LYS A 152 24.18 36.59 27.10
N LEU A 153 24.03 35.60 26.22
CA LEU A 153 22.88 34.71 26.17
C LEU A 153 23.11 33.38 26.88
N GLN A 154 24.01 33.33 27.87
CA GLN A 154 24.31 32.09 28.59
C GLN A 154 23.11 31.58 29.40
N THR A 155 22.69 30.35 29.07
CA THR A 155 21.64 29.59 29.76
C THR A 155 22.05 28.11 29.88
N PRO A 156 21.33 27.27 30.65
CA PRO A 156 21.62 25.84 30.70
C PRO A 156 21.72 25.20 29.31
N ARG A 157 22.70 24.30 29.13
CA ARG A 157 22.97 23.67 27.83
C ARG A 157 21.73 22.94 27.33
N MET A 158 21.35 23.27 26.09
CA MET A 158 20.20 22.67 25.42
C MET A 158 20.64 21.55 24.48
N GLU A 159 19.71 20.63 24.23
CA GLU A 159 19.86 19.55 23.25
C GLU A 159 20.26 20.11 21.86
N PRO A 160 21.12 19.42 21.08
CA PRO A 160 21.68 19.95 19.83
C PRO A 160 20.65 20.44 18.80
N THR A 161 19.54 19.71 18.64
CA THR A 161 18.56 19.94 17.58
C THR A 161 17.44 20.92 17.94
N LEU A 162 17.27 21.24 19.23
CA LEU A 162 16.19 22.09 19.74
C LEU A 162 14.80 21.59 19.32
N SER A 163 14.66 20.27 19.17
CA SER A 163 13.45 19.61 18.62
C SER A 163 12.16 19.89 19.39
N GLN A 164 12.26 20.25 20.66
CA GLN A 164 11.17 20.68 21.54
C GLN A 164 10.66 22.11 21.27
N TYR A 165 11.31 22.87 20.39
CA TYR A 165 10.94 24.25 20.04
C TYR A 165 10.47 24.37 18.59
N PRO A 166 9.75 25.46 18.25
CA PRO A 166 9.48 25.82 16.86
C PRO A 166 10.76 25.93 16.03
N HIS A 167 10.62 25.72 14.71
CA HIS A 167 11.76 25.60 13.80
C HIS A 167 12.64 26.85 13.68
N ASP A 168 12.08 28.02 13.98
CA ASP A 168 12.69 29.33 13.86
C ASP A 168 13.28 29.80 15.19
N TYR A 169 13.13 29.00 16.26
CA TYR A 169 13.85 29.19 17.50
C TYR A 169 15.35 28.89 17.32
N PRO A 170 16.27 29.65 17.95
CA PRO A 170 16.02 30.80 18.83
C PRO A 170 15.82 32.15 18.11
N TYR A 171 16.05 32.23 16.80
CA TYR A 171 15.99 33.49 16.05
C TYR A 171 14.60 34.16 16.08
N SER A 172 13.54 33.39 16.29
CA SER A 172 12.18 33.88 16.50
C SER A 172 12.04 34.80 17.72
N LEU A 173 12.87 34.61 18.75
CA LEU A 173 12.89 35.43 19.96
C LEU A 173 13.65 36.76 19.81
N VAL A 174 14.46 36.89 18.75
CA VAL A 174 15.29 38.08 18.53
C VAL A 174 14.42 39.28 18.18
N SER A 175 14.59 40.38 18.92
CA SER A 175 13.84 41.63 18.72
C SER A 175 14.05 42.21 17.32
N ARG A 176 13.09 43.03 16.85
CA ARG A 176 13.18 43.69 15.54
C ARG A 176 14.44 44.55 15.40
N GLU A 177 14.82 45.24 16.48
CA GLU A 177 16.03 46.06 16.53
C GLU A 177 17.29 45.22 16.35
N LEU A 178 17.43 44.14 17.12
CA LEU A 178 18.59 43.24 17.01
C LEU A 178 18.66 42.54 15.65
N ARG A 179 17.52 42.14 15.07
CA ARG A 179 17.48 41.62 13.69
C ARG A 179 18.00 42.66 12.69
N GLY A 180 17.66 43.93 12.88
CA GLY A 180 18.16 45.04 12.08
C GLY A 180 19.68 45.16 12.14
N ILE A 181 20.25 45.11 13.35
CA ILE A 181 21.71 45.16 13.56
C ILE A 181 22.41 43.97 12.89
N ILE A 182 21.92 42.75 13.13
CA ILE A 182 22.50 41.53 12.55
C ILE A 182 22.49 41.61 11.02
N ARG A 183 21.35 41.95 10.41
CA ARG A 183 21.23 42.08 8.95
C ARG A 183 22.08 43.19 8.37
N GLY A 184 22.13 44.34 9.05
CA GLY A 184 22.98 45.46 8.67
C GLY A 184 24.44 45.04 8.63
N LEU A 185 24.92 44.33 9.65
CA LEU A 185 26.29 43.85 9.72
C LEU A 185 26.60 42.76 8.68
N LEU A 186 25.69 41.81 8.47
CA LEU A 186 25.81 40.79 7.42
C LEU A 186 25.88 41.40 6.02
N THR A 187 25.19 42.51 5.79
CA THR A 187 25.24 43.26 4.53
C THR A 187 26.59 43.97 4.36
N LYS A 188 27.08 44.66 5.40
CA LYS A 188 28.40 45.33 5.39
C LYS A 188 29.55 44.35 5.20
N ALA A 189 29.42 43.13 5.74
CA ALA A 189 30.44 42.08 5.69
C ALA A 189 30.10 40.99 4.65
N ALA A 190 29.42 41.32 3.55
CA ALA A 190 28.87 40.36 2.60
C ALA A 190 29.86 39.31 2.08
N GLY A 191 31.13 39.68 1.88
CA GLY A 191 32.20 38.80 1.40
C GLY A 191 32.77 37.84 2.45
N SER A 192 32.46 38.02 3.73
CA SER A 192 32.92 37.17 4.83
C SER A 192 31.85 36.22 5.38
N VAL A 193 30.63 36.26 4.84
CA VAL A 193 29.47 35.54 5.40
C VAL A 193 29.61 34.02 5.34
N GLU A 194 30.19 33.46 4.27
CA GLU A 194 30.43 32.01 4.15
C GLU A 194 31.44 31.51 5.19
N LEU A 195 32.59 32.19 5.31
CA LEU A 195 33.58 31.89 6.35
C LEU A 195 33.02 32.11 7.76
N PHE A 196 32.10 33.05 7.92
CA PHE A 196 31.43 33.29 9.20
C PHE A 196 30.47 32.16 9.58
N PHE A 197 29.72 31.60 8.60
CA PHE A 197 28.91 30.40 8.83
C PHE A 197 29.79 29.23 9.31
N ASP A 198 30.89 28.97 8.60
CA ASP A 198 31.86 27.94 8.97
C ASP A 198 32.42 28.18 10.37
N HIS A 199 32.80 29.43 10.68
CA HIS A 199 33.27 29.79 12.01
C HIS A 199 32.24 29.50 13.10
N CYS A 200 30.97 29.87 12.89
CA CYS A 200 29.91 29.58 13.86
C CYS A 200 29.75 28.08 14.08
N LEU A 201 29.69 27.29 12.99
CA LEU A 201 29.55 25.84 13.07
C LEU A 201 30.74 25.19 13.78
N PHE A 202 31.98 25.48 13.35
CA PHE A 202 33.16 24.89 13.96
C PHE A 202 33.34 25.30 15.42
N THR A 203 33.02 26.54 15.78
CA THR A 203 33.06 26.99 17.18
C THR A 203 32.03 26.23 18.01
N MET A 204 30.80 26.06 17.52
CA MET A 204 29.81 25.20 18.20
C MET A 204 30.35 23.78 18.41
N LEU A 205 31.02 23.18 17.41
CA LEU A 205 31.58 21.83 17.54
C LEU A 205 32.75 21.75 18.54
N GLN A 206 33.53 22.81 18.69
CA GLN A 206 34.61 22.90 19.70
C GLN A 206 34.03 23.08 21.11
N GLU A 207 33.04 23.95 21.28
CA GLU A 207 32.36 24.17 22.57
C GLU A 207 31.69 22.90 23.10
N LEU A 208 31.21 22.01 22.22
CA LEU A 208 30.61 20.73 22.63
C LEU A 208 31.60 19.80 23.33
N ASP A 209 32.92 19.95 23.11
CA ASP A 209 33.97 19.15 23.77
C ASP A 209 34.32 19.70 25.17
N LYS A 210 33.94 20.93 25.50
CA LYS A 210 34.25 21.54 26.80
C LYS A 210 33.33 21.04 27.90
N THR A 211 33.88 20.95 29.11
CA THR A 211 33.17 20.57 30.34
C THR A 211 33.54 21.52 31.49
N PRO A 212 32.60 22.36 32.00
CA PRO A 212 31.28 22.61 31.43
C PRO A 212 31.39 23.38 30.10
N GLY A 213 30.53 23.03 29.14
CA GLY A 213 30.44 23.76 27.88
C GLY A 213 29.50 24.96 28.00
N GLU A 214 29.76 26.01 27.24
CA GLU A 214 28.89 27.18 27.15
C GLU A 214 27.60 26.88 26.36
N SER A 215 26.60 27.73 26.54
CA SER A 215 25.45 27.74 25.63
C SER A 215 25.89 28.15 24.22
N LEU A 216 25.11 27.78 23.20
CA LEU A 216 25.46 28.01 21.78
C LEU A 216 24.52 29.01 21.10
N HIS A 217 23.76 29.81 21.87
CA HIS A 217 22.64 30.59 21.36
C HIS A 217 23.07 31.69 20.39
N GLY A 218 24.21 32.35 20.66
CA GLY A 218 24.74 33.38 19.77
C GLY A 218 25.04 32.83 18.39
N TYR A 219 25.77 31.71 18.31
CA TYR A 219 26.10 31.05 17.06
C TYR A 219 24.88 30.53 16.32
N ARG A 220 23.88 29.98 17.04
CA ARG A 220 22.61 29.51 16.47
C ARG A 220 21.80 30.64 15.83
N ILE A 221 21.68 31.77 16.53
CA ILE A 221 21.05 33.00 16.03
C ILE A 221 21.74 33.46 14.74
N CYS A 222 23.07 33.51 14.74
CA CYS A 222 23.86 33.93 13.57
C CYS A 222 23.68 32.97 12.39
N ILE A 223 23.71 31.64 12.62
CA ILE A 223 23.48 30.64 11.58
C ILE A 223 22.09 30.80 10.95
N GLN A 224 21.04 30.97 11.76
CA GLN A 224 19.68 31.17 11.26
C GLN A 224 19.57 32.48 10.47
N ALA A 225 20.17 33.57 10.96
CA ALA A 225 20.18 34.85 10.26
C ALA A 225 20.90 34.77 8.90
N VAL A 226 22.03 34.07 8.83
CA VAL A 226 22.78 33.86 7.58
C VAL A 226 21.97 33.05 6.57
N LEU A 227 21.44 31.90 6.99
CA LEU A 227 20.77 30.96 6.08
C LEU A 227 19.35 31.38 5.70
N GLN A 228 18.74 32.33 6.43
CA GLN A 228 17.50 32.95 6.01
C GLN A 228 17.63 33.62 4.63
N ASP A 229 18.76 34.31 4.39
CA ASP A 229 18.99 35.10 3.17
C ASP A 229 19.96 34.42 2.20
N LYS A 230 20.91 33.63 2.70
CA LYS A 230 21.96 32.97 1.90
C LYS A 230 22.01 31.44 2.12
N PRO A 231 20.90 30.69 1.88
CA PRO A 231 20.87 29.23 2.07
C PRO A 231 21.87 28.47 1.19
N LYS A 232 22.23 29.04 0.03
CA LYS A 232 23.16 28.44 -0.93
C LYS A 232 24.57 28.20 -0.39
N ILE A 233 25.00 28.93 0.65
CA ILE A 233 26.31 28.74 1.32
C ILE A 233 26.51 27.27 1.73
N VAL A 234 25.44 26.65 2.21
CA VAL A 234 25.45 25.23 2.61
C VAL A 234 25.39 24.32 1.39
N THR A 235 24.46 24.58 0.47
CA THR A 235 24.14 23.63 -0.60
C THR A 235 25.14 23.63 -1.75
N SER A 236 25.98 24.66 -1.89
CA SER A 236 27.14 24.65 -2.79
C SER A 236 28.29 23.79 -2.29
N ASN A 237 28.30 23.41 -1.00
CA ASN A 237 29.43 22.76 -0.32
C ASN A 237 29.00 21.49 0.45
N LEU A 238 27.97 20.78 0.00
CA LEU A 238 27.41 19.64 0.74
C LEU A 238 28.43 18.53 1.00
N ASP A 239 29.32 18.25 0.05
CA ASP A 239 30.34 17.20 0.19
C ASP A 239 31.29 17.50 1.36
N LYS A 240 31.76 18.75 1.48
CA LYS A 240 32.58 19.24 2.61
C LYS A 240 31.89 18.97 3.94
N PHE A 241 30.59 19.25 4.03
CA PHE A 241 29.84 19.08 5.27
C PHE A 241 29.47 17.62 5.56
N LEU A 242 29.28 16.79 4.53
CA LEU A 242 29.09 15.36 4.69
C LEU A 242 30.36 14.69 5.23
N GLU A 243 31.54 15.08 4.73
CA GLU A 243 32.83 14.63 5.26
C GLU A 243 33.03 15.06 6.72
N LEU A 244 32.69 16.32 7.04
CA LEU A 244 32.72 16.81 8.42
C LEU A 244 31.81 15.97 9.32
N LEU A 245 30.60 15.65 8.87
CA LEU A 245 29.66 14.80 9.63
C LEU A 245 30.25 13.40 9.85
N ARG A 246 30.80 12.78 8.80
CA ARG A 246 31.43 11.45 8.86
C ARG A 246 32.61 11.41 9.82
N SER A 247 33.44 12.47 9.86
CA SER A 247 34.57 12.56 10.81
C SER A 247 34.12 12.62 12.29
N HIS A 248 32.85 12.90 12.55
CA HIS A 248 32.25 12.94 13.88
C HIS A 248 31.22 11.84 14.16
N GLN A 249 31.15 10.79 13.33
CA GLN A 249 30.09 9.76 13.41
C GLN A 249 29.95 9.07 14.77
N SER A 250 31.03 8.98 15.57
CA SER A 250 31.02 8.43 16.93
C SER A 250 30.50 9.40 18.00
N ARG A 251 30.20 10.65 17.64
CA ARG A 251 29.75 11.72 18.54
C ARG A 251 28.38 12.26 18.11
N PRO A 252 27.26 11.61 18.50
CA PRO A 252 25.93 11.97 18.05
C PRO A 252 25.58 13.45 18.24
N ALA A 253 25.98 14.05 19.37
CA ALA A 253 25.70 15.46 19.62
C ALA A 253 26.32 16.39 18.56
N LYS A 254 27.54 16.09 18.09
CA LYS A 254 28.20 16.87 17.03
C LYS A 254 27.50 16.67 15.69
N CYS A 255 27.19 15.43 15.32
CA CYS A 255 26.45 15.14 14.09
C CYS A 255 25.08 15.84 14.07
N LEU A 256 24.34 15.80 15.17
CA LEU A 256 23.05 16.48 15.31
C LEU A 256 23.19 18.01 15.21
N THR A 257 24.25 18.59 15.79
CA THR A 257 24.55 20.02 15.62
C THR A 257 24.84 20.37 14.15
N ILE A 258 25.61 19.55 13.44
CA ILE A 258 25.88 19.74 12.00
C ILE A 258 24.57 19.67 11.22
N MET A 259 23.79 18.59 11.39
CA MET A 259 22.52 18.40 10.70
C MET A 259 21.53 19.54 10.99
N TRP A 260 21.46 20.02 12.23
CA TRP A 260 20.63 21.16 12.60
C TRP A 260 21.07 22.45 11.90
N ALA A 261 22.38 22.74 11.89
CA ALA A 261 22.92 23.95 11.29
C ALA A 261 22.67 23.99 9.77
N LEU A 262 22.98 22.90 9.07
CA LEU A 262 22.77 22.78 7.63
C LEU A 262 21.27 22.78 7.30
N GLY A 263 20.46 22.17 8.15
CA GLY A 263 19.01 22.09 7.99
C GLY A 263 18.31 23.45 7.94
N GLN A 264 18.92 24.52 8.48
CA GLN A 264 18.32 25.86 8.42
C GLN A 264 18.15 26.37 6.98
N ALA A 265 18.93 25.87 6.02
CA ALA A 265 18.81 26.25 4.60
C ALA A 265 17.45 25.89 3.98
N GLY A 266 16.76 24.87 4.51
CA GLY A 266 15.45 24.44 4.04
C GLY A 266 14.26 25.26 4.53
N PHE A 267 14.50 26.22 5.42
CA PHE A 267 13.42 26.91 6.11
C PHE A 267 12.56 27.74 5.14
N THR A 268 13.19 28.61 4.34
CA THR A 268 12.49 29.47 3.38
C THR A 268 12.44 28.87 1.97
N ASN A 269 13.18 27.79 1.71
CA ASN A 269 13.34 27.23 0.37
C ASN A 269 13.33 25.69 0.38
N LEU A 270 12.24 25.11 -0.12
CA LEU A 270 12.08 23.65 -0.26
C LEU A 270 13.24 23.00 -1.02
N THR A 271 13.68 23.60 -2.14
CA THR A 271 14.73 23.03 -2.99
C THR A 271 16.04 22.89 -2.22
N GLU A 272 16.43 23.93 -1.47
CA GLU A 272 17.64 23.89 -0.66
C GLU A 272 17.51 22.93 0.53
N GLY A 273 16.32 22.84 1.13
CA GLY A 273 16.02 21.86 2.18
C GLY A 273 16.10 20.41 1.70
N LEU A 274 15.59 20.13 0.50
CA LEU A 274 15.68 18.81 -0.11
C LEU A 274 17.13 18.45 -0.44
N LYS A 275 17.93 19.39 -0.97
CA LYS A 275 19.37 19.17 -1.20
C LYS A 275 20.10 18.81 0.10
N VAL A 276 19.86 19.55 1.18
CA VAL A 276 20.45 19.22 2.50
C VAL A 276 19.99 17.86 2.98
N TRP A 277 18.69 17.56 2.89
CA TRP A 277 18.17 16.30 3.36
C TRP A 277 18.75 15.11 2.58
N LEU A 278 18.77 15.19 1.24
CA LEU A 278 19.32 14.15 0.36
C LEU A 278 20.84 14.01 0.51
N GLY A 279 21.58 15.12 0.62
CA GLY A 279 23.03 15.10 0.69
C GLY A 279 23.60 14.79 2.08
N ILE A 280 22.88 15.11 3.15
CA ILE A 280 23.39 15.01 4.53
C ILE A 280 22.62 14.00 5.38
N MET A 281 21.29 14.01 5.31
CA MET A 281 20.46 13.26 6.26
C MET A 281 20.11 11.86 5.75
N LEU A 282 19.83 11.70 4.46
CA LEU A 282 19.58 10.40 3.83
C LEU A 282 20.77 9.43 3.98
N PRO A 283 22.04 9.82 3.78
CA PRO A 283 23.18 8.92 3.95
C PRO A 283 23.35 8.36 5.36
N VAL A 284 22.83 9.08 6.38
CA VAL A 284 22.91 8.68 7.79
C VAL A 284 21.59 8.17 8.35
N LEU A 285 20.59 7.97 7.48
CA LEU A 285 19.25 7.54 7.89
C LEU A 285 19.26 6.18 8.61
N GLY A 286 20.24 5.33 8.32
CA GLY A 286 20.43 4.05 9.01
C GLY A 286 21.13 4.12 10.37
N ILE A 287 21.56 5.30 10.83
CA ILE A 287 22.25 5.46 12.11
C ILE A 287 21.22 5.79 13.19
N LYS A 288 20.99 4.86 14.12
CA LYS A 288 19.94 4.95 15.16
C LYS A 288 19.92 6.26 15.95
N ALA A 289 21.09 6.85 16.23
CA ALA A 289 21.19 8.09 16.99
C ALA A 289 20.82 9.35 16.18
N LEU A 290 20.80 9.27 14.85
CA LEU A 290 20.60 10.40 13.94
C LEU A 290 19.27 10.30 13.16
N SER A 291 18.78 9.07 12.94
CA SER A 291 17.56 8.80 12.19
C SER A 291 16.30 9.52 12.71
N PRO A 292 16.07 9.69 14.04
CA PRO A 292 14.88 10.42 14.50
C PRO A 292 14.88 11.87 14.02
N PHE A 293 16.02 12.55 14.07
CA PHE A 293 16.13 13.94 13.60
C PHE A 293 15.99 14.03 12.08
N ALA A 294 16.58 13.08 11.33
CA ALA A 294 16.47 13.04 9.87
C ALA A 294 15.00 12.92 9.39
N ILE A 295 14.21 12.06 10.04
CA ILE A 295 12.78 11.88 9.72
C ILE A 295 11.97 13.10 10.16
N ALA A 296 12.16 13.59 11.38
CA ALA A 296 11.45 14.77 11.89
C ALA A 296 11.74 16.02 11.03
N TYR A 297 12.97 16.18 10.55
CA TYR A 297 13.32 17.24 9.63
C TYR A 297 12.55 17.14 8.31
N LEU A 298 12.48 15.94 7.71
CA LEU A 298 11.75 15.72 6.46
C LEU A 298 10.27 16.04 6.61
N ASP A 299 9.63 15.51 7.66
CA ASP A 299 8.22 15.76 7.95
C ASP A 299 7.95 17.27 8.02
N ARG A 300 8.74 17.97 8.84
CA ARG A 300 8.66 19.42 8.99
C ARG A 300 8.92 20.18 7.70
N LEU A 301 9.92 19.79 6.91
CA LEU A 301 10.22 20.42 5.63
C LEU A 301 9.01 20.33 4.69
N LEU A 302 8.39 19.16 4.62
CA LEU A 302 7.20 18.94 3.80
C LEU A 302 5.99 19.70 4.36
N LEU A 303 5.81 19.76 5.68
CA LEU A 303 4.73 20.52 6.32
C LEU A 303 4.82 22.02 6.01
N MET A 304 6.02 22.60 6.11
CA MET A 304 6.28 24.02 5.84
C MET A 304 6.11 24.40 4.36
N HIS A 305 6.29 23.43 3.45
CA HIS A 305 6.22 23.64 2.01
C HIS A 305 5.11 22.76 1.39
N PRO A 306 3.82 23.14 1.53
CA PRO A 306 2.72 22.36 0.97
C PRO A 306 2.78 22.29 -0.56
N ASN A 307 3.24 23.36 -1.22
CA ASN A 307 3.46 23.37 -2.66
C ASN A 307 4.81 22.72 -3.01
N LEU A 308 4.75 21.46 -3.47
CA LEU A 308 5.93 20.64 -3.79
C LEU A 308 6.56 20.94 -5.15
N THR A 309 5.96 21.79 -5.98
CA THR A 309 6.43 22.05 -7.37
C THR A 309 7.88 22.51 -7.44
N LYS A 310 8.34 23.31 -6.46
CA LYS A 310 9.74 23.76 -6.37
C LYS A 310 10.74 22.63 -6.08
N GLY A 311 10.27 21.48 -5.61
CA GLY A 311 11.09 20.29 -5.35
C GLY A 311 11.07 19.27 -6.49
N PHE A 312 10.33 19.51 -7.57
CA PHE A 312 10.24 18.56 -8.68
C PHE A 312 11.60 18.36 -9.35
N GLY A 313 11.93 17.10 -9.62
CA GLY A 313 13.22 16.70 -10.21
C GLY A 313 14.38 16.63 -9.21
N MET A 314 14.16 16.95 -7.93
CA MET A 314 15.20 16.83 -6.90
C MET A 314 15.41 15.38 -6.43
N ILE A 315 14.37 14.55 -6.49
CA ILE A 315 14.44 13.14 -6.11
C ILE A 315 14.43 12.32 -7.40
N GLY A 316 15.56 11.73 -7.75
CA GLY A 316 15.64 10.82 -8.91
C GLY A 316 15.39 9.36 -8.50
N PRO A 317 15.38 8.41 -9.46
CA PRO A 317 15.32 6.98 -9.16
C PRO A 317 16.40 6.51 -8.18
N LYS A 318 17.62 7.08 -8.27
CA LYS A 318 18.75 6.74 -7.40
C LYS A 318 18.46 7.00 -5.92
N ASP A 319 17.73 8.08 -5.62
CA ASP A 319 17.38 8.46 -4.25
C ASP A 319 16.05 7.85 -3.83
N PHE A 320 15.07 7.79 -4.75
CA PHE A 320 13.71 7.34 -4.47
C PHE A 320 13.64 5.87 -4.02
N PHE A 321 14.39 4.97 -4.65
CA PHE A 321 14.31 3.53 -4.31
C PHE A 321 14.90 3.17 -2.94
N PRO A 322 16.05 3.74 -2.51
CA PRO A 322 16.45 3.64 -1.11
C PRO A 322 15.38 4.09 -0.12
N LEU A 323 14.64 5.17 -0.42
CA LEU A 323 13.54 5.64 0.43
C LEU A 323 12.38 4.64 0.47
N LEU A 324 12.04 4.06 -0.67
CA LEU A 324 11.04 2.99 -0.75
C LEU A 324 11.48 1.79 0.09
N ASP A 325 12.75 1.39 0.00
CA ASP A 325 13.29 0.26 0.75
C ASP A 325 13.27 0.55 2.26
N PHE A 326 13.66 1.74 2.72
CA PHE A 326 13.56 2.15 4.12
C PHE A 326 12.12 2.22 4.63
N ALA A 327 11.17 2.66 3.80
CA ALA A 327 9.77 2.74 4.17
C ALA A 327 9.16 1.34 4.31
N TYR A 328 9.40 0.43 3.37
CA TYR A 328 8.59 -0.78 3.25
C TYR A 328 9.33 -2.11 3.52
N MET A 329 10.67 -2.16 3.49
CA MET A 329 11.38 -3.41 3.79
C MET A 329 11.42 -3.67 5.30
N PRO A 330 11.07 -4.88 5.77
CA PRO A 330 11.18 -5.27 7.16
C PRO A 330 12.65 -5.42 7.55
N ASN A 331 12.91 -5.34 8.86
CA ASN A 331 14.24 -5.55 9.44
C ASN A 331 15.34 -4.65 8.85
N ASN A 332 14.97 -3.45 8.41
CA ASN A 332 15.95 -2.42 8.06
C ASN A 332 16.48 -1.74 9.35
N SER A 333 17.37 -0.76 9.20
CA SER A 333 18.04 -0.11 10.33
C SER A 333 17.18 0.90 11.10
N LEU A 334 16.00 1.28 10.60
CA LEU A 334 15.05 2.15 11.28
C LEU A 334 14.27 1.37 12.35
N SER A 335 13.89 2.07 13.43
CA SER A 335 12.90 1.53 14.37
C SER A 335 11.51 1.45 13.70
N PRO A 336 10.63 0.54 14.14
CA PRO A 336 9.28 0.42 13.57
C PRO A 336 8.49 1.73 13.56
N SER A 337 8.63 2.54 14.61
CA SER A 337 8.00 3.87 14.71
C SER A 337 8.48 4.85 13.64
N LEU A 338 9.80 4.95 13.42
CA LEU A 338 10.37 5.84 12.40
C LEU A 338 10.06 5.34 10.98
N GLN A 339 10.01 4.02 10.81
CA GLN A 339 9.60 3.41 9.54
C GLN A 339 8.15 3.77 9.20
N GLU A 340 7.24 3.69 10.18
CA GLU A 340 5.84 4.10 10.00
C GLU A 340 5.71 5.58 9.64
N GLN A 341 6.47 6.46 10.31
CA GLN A 341 6.52 7.88 9.96
C GLN A 341 7.01 8.09 8.53
N LEU A 342 8.07 7.40 8.10
CA LEU A 342 8.54 7.49 6.72
C LEU A 342 7.50 6.99 5.71
N CYS A 343 6.77 5.92 6.03
CA CYS A 343 5.64 5.44 5.22
C CYS A 343 4.57 6.53 5.03
N GLN A 344 4.23 7.29 6.08
CA GLN A 344 3.25 8.37 6.00
C GLN A 344 3.72 9.53 5.10
N LEU A 345 5.03 9.79 5.05
CA LEU A 345 5.63 10.82 4.19
C LEU A 345 5.82 10.35 2.74
N PHE A 346 5.84 9.03 2.51
CA PHE A 346 6.16 8.43 1.21
C PHE A 346 5.28 8.90 0.04
N PRO A 347 3.95 9.10 0.18
CA PRO A 347 3.13 9.65 -0.90
C PRO A 347 3.62 11.02 -1.40
N ARG A 348 4.09 11.89 -0.49
CA ARG A 348 4.65 13.20 -0.85
C ARG A 348 6.03 13.09 -1.49
N LEU A 349 6.86 12.16 -1.02
CA LEU A 349 8.13 11.82 -1.66
C LEU A 349 7.95 11.30 -3.09
N LYS A 350 6.91 10.48 -3.32
CA LYS A 350 6.55 9.99 -4.66
C LYS A 350 6.14 11.12 -5.60
N VAL A 351 5.35 12.10 -5.12
CA VAL A 351 5.01 13.30 -5.91
C VAL A 351 6.28 14.08 -6.29
N LEU A 352 7.21 14.27 -5.36
CA LEU A 352 8.50 14.93 -5.63
C LEU A 352 9.34 14.17 -6.67
N ALA A 353 9.38 12.84 -6.58
CA ALA A 353 10.15 12.00 -7.49
C ALA A 353 9.56 11.95 -8.91
N PHE A 354 8.23 11.88 -9.01
CA PHE A 354 7.55 11.86 -10.31
C PHE A 354 7.58 13.22 -11.00
N GLY A 355 7.65 14.30 -10.21
CA GLY A 355 7.92 15.64 -10.69
C GLY A 355 6.83 16.20 -11.60
N ALA A 356 7.22 17.15 -12.46
CA ALA A 356 6.29 17.95 -13.25
C ALA A 356 5.66 17.20 -14.44
N LYS A 357 6.36 16.20 -14.98
CA LYS A 357 6.01 15.52 -16.25
C LYS A 357 6.04 14.00 -16.09
N PRO A 358 5.20 13.41 -15.23
CA PRO A 358 5.16 11.97 -15.01
C PRO A 358 4.89 11.17 -16.30
N GLU A 359 4.10 11.72 -17.21
CA GLU A 359 3.77 11.14 -18.52
C GLU A 359 4.99 10.91 -19.44
N SER A 360 6.14 11.49 -19.11
CA SER A 360 7.36 11.42 -19.90
C SER A 360 8.55 10.79 -19.16
N SER A 361 8.39 10.45 -17.88
CA SER A 361 9.51 10.04 -17.01
C SER A 361 9.25 8.78 -16.19
N LEU A 362 7.99 8.36 -15.99
CA LEU A 362 7.67 7.19 -15.15
C LEU A 362 8.22 5.86 -15.68
N HIS A 363 8.44 5.74 -16.98
CA HIS A 363 9.10 4.56 -17.56
C HIS A 363 10.52 4.34 -17.02
N THR A 364 11.20 5.38 -16.51
CA THR A 364 12.54 5.27 -15.90
C THR A 364 12.51 4.62 -14.51
N TYR A 365 11.38 4.70 -13.81
CA TYR A 365 11.16 4.06 -12.51
C TYR A 365 10.67 2.62 -12.65
N PHE A 366 10.01 2.31 -13.77
CA PHE A 366 9.37 1.01 -14.02
C PHE A 366 10.30 -0.19 -13.79
N PRO A 367 11.57 -0.23 -14.30
CA PRO A 367 12.45 -1.38 -14.11
C PRO A 367 12.73 -1.71 -12.64
N SER A 368 12.96 -0.68 -11.83
CA SER A 368 13.31 -0.82 -10.40
C SER A 368 12.11 -1.13 -9.53
N PHE A 369 10.90 -0.69 -9.90
CA PHE A 369 9.67 -1.17 -9.29
C PHE A 369 9.43 -2.64 -9.62
N LEU A 370 9.61 -3.02 -10.89
CA LEU A 370 9.34 -4.38 -11.35
C LEU A 370 10.30 -5.37 -10.70
N SER A 371 11.59 -5.06 -10.64
CA SER A 371 12.60 -5.94 -10.03
C SER A 371 12.33 -6.22 -8.54
N ARG A 372 11.74 -5.26 -7.81
CA ARG A 372 11.37 -5.37 -6.38
C ARG A 372 10.07 -6.14 -6.14
N ALA A 373 9.20 -6.28 -7.14
CA ALA A 373 7.89 -6.92 -7.00
C ALA A 373 8.00 -8.45 -6.99
N THR A 374 8.76 -9.01 -6.03
CA THR A 374 8.96 -10.44 -5.87
C THR A 374 7.81 -11.09 -5.09
N PRO A 375 7.56 -12.41 -5.24
CA PRO A 375 6.55 -13.11 -4.45
C PRO A 375 6.77 -13.04 -2.93
N SER A 376 8.02 -12.90 -2.49
CA SER A 376 8.42 -12.83 -1.08
C SER A 376 8.37 -11.41 -0.49
N CYS A 377 8.04 -10.38 -1.27
CA CYS A 377 8.01 -9.02 -0.76
C CYS A 377 6.84 -8.82 0.24
N PRO A 378 7.01 -7.97 1.27
CA PRO A 378 5.98 -7.69 2.27
C PRO A 378 4.68 -7.19 1.64
N ALA A 379 3.53 -7.51 2.24
CA ALA A 379 2.22 -7.17 1.67
C ALA A 379 2.03 -5.66 1.42
N ALA A 380 2.48 -4.80 2.34
CA ALA A 380 2.43 -3.35 2.19
C ALA A 380 3.31 -2.86 1.03
N MET A 381 4.54 -3.39 0.93
CA MET A 381 5.45 -3.11 -0.18
C MET A 381 4.86 -3.57 -1.51
N LYS A 382 4.34 -4.80 -1.56
CA LYS A 382 3.70 -5.39 -2.75
C LYS A 382 2.57 -4.51 -3.27
N LYS A 383 1.72 -4.01 -2.36
CA LYS A 383 0.63 -3.08 -2.70
C LYS A 383 1.16 -1.79 -3.33
N GLU A 384 2.16 -1.16 -2.73
CA GLU A 384 2.75 0.08 -3.24
C GLU A 384 3.47 -0.11 -4.59
N LEU A 385 4.22 -1.22 -4.74
CA LEU A 385 4.91 -1.57 -5.99
C LEU A 385 3.93 -1.80 -7.13
N LEU A 386 2.88 -2.59 -6.92
CA LEU A 386 1.87 -2.89 -7.95
C LEU A 386 1.05 -1.65 -8.33
N ALA A 387 0.71 -0.81 -7.36
CA ALA A 387 0.05 0.47 -7.61
C ALA A 387 0.93 1.39 -8.45
N SER A 388 2.21 1.53 -8.09
CA SER A 388 3.20 2.33 -8.81
C SER A 388 3.48 1.80 -10.21
N LEU A 389 3.61 0.48 -10.41
CA LEU A 389 3.74 -0.15 -11.73
C LEU A 389 2.53 0.11 -12.62
N THR A 390 1.33 0.01 -12.05
CA THR A 390 0.08 0.34 -12.76
C THR A 390 0.02 1.82 -13.13
N GLN A 391 0.47 2.70 -12.24
CA GLN A 391 0.56 4.14 -12.52
C GLN A 391 1.53 4.43 -13.67
N CYS A 392 2.72 3.81 -13.67
CA CYS A 392 3.66 3.92 -14.80
C CYS A 392 3.01 3.52 -16.13
N LEU A 393 2.32 2.36 -16.17
CA LEU A 393 1.68 1.85 -17.39
C LEU A 393 0.48 2.68 -17.87
N THR A 394 -0.17 3.41 -16.98
CA THR A 394 -1.39 4.18 -17.30
C THR A 394 -1.09 5.64 -17.63
N VAL A 395 -0.02 6.20 -17.07
CA VAL A 395 0.36 7.62 -17.22
C VAL A 395 1.44 7.81 -18.28
N ASP A 396 2.46 6.95 -18.33
CA ASP A 396 3.55 7.06 -19.30
C ASP A 396 3.48 5.94 -20.35
N PRO A 397 3.17 6.26 -21.61
CA PRO A 397 3.00 5.27 -22.67
C PRO A 397 4.28 4.46 -22.96
N LEU A 398 5.47 5.03 -22.71
CA LEU A 398 6.75 4.33 -22.90
C LEU A 398 6.94 3.18 -21.90
N SER A 399 6.26 3.22 -20.75
CA SER A 399 6.33 2.15 -19.75
C SER A 399 5.89 0.80 -20.30
N THR A 400 4.94 0.77 -21.24
CA THR A 400 4.50 -0.48 -21.90
C THR A 400 5.62 -1.09 -22.74
N SER A 401 6.41 -0.26 -23.44
CA SER A 401 7.56 -0.70 -24.24
C SER A 401 8.67 -1.24 -23.34
N VAL A 402 9.01 -0.52 -22.27
CA VAL A 402 9.99 -0.96 -21.27
C VAL A 402 9.57 -2.29 -20.65
N TRP A 403 8.28 -2.45 -20.31
CA TRP A 403 7.78 -3.71 -19.77
C TRP A 403 7.97 -4.87 -20.74
N ARG A 404 7.62 -4.72 -22.02
CA ARG A 404 7.82 -5.77 -23.04
C ARG A 404 9.28 -6.22 -23.14
N GLN A 405 10.23 -5.28 -23.05
CA GLN A 405 11.66 -5.60 -23.10
C GLN A 405 12.13 -6.38 -21.87
N LEU A 406 11.61 -6.04 -20.68
CA LEU A 406 11.99 -6.69 -19.42
C LEU A 406 11.24 -8.01 -19.16
N TYR A 407 10.10 -8.19 -19.82
CA TYR A 407 9.13 -9.25 -19.52
C TYR A 407 9.72 -10.67 -19.50
N PRO A 408 10.51 -11.12 -20.50
CA PRO A 408 11.04 -12.49 -20.50
C PRO A 408 11.97 -12.77 -19.31
N LYS A 409 12.64 -11.73 -18.78
CA LYS A 409 13.56 -11.84 -17.64
C LYS A 409 12.88 -11.65 -16.27
N HIS A 410 11.64 -11.18 -16.25
CA HIS A 410 10.90 -10.83 -15.04
C HIS A 410 9.52 -11.48 -15.02
N LEU A 411 9.42 -12.75 -15.42
CA LEU A 411 8.14 -13.48 -15.49
C LEU A 411 7.49 -13.63 -14.11
N SER A 412 8.28 -13.93 -13.09
CA SER A 412 7.83 -14.02 -11.70
C SER A 412 7.13 -12.72 -11.26
N GLN A 413 7.79 -11.58 -11.45
CA GLN A 413 7.27 -10.28 -11.06
C GLN A 413 6.11 -9.82 -11.97
N SER A 414 6.21 -10.12 -13.27
CA SER A 414 5.15 -9.81 -14.24
C SER A 414 3.88 -10.61 -13.98
N SER A 415 3.96 -11.83 -13.43
CA SER A 415 2.78 -12.60 -13.03
C SER A 415 1.95 -11.86 -11.98
N LEU A 416 2.61 -11.27 -10.97
CA LEU A 416 1.97 -10.47 -9.94
C LEU A 416 1.35 -9.19 -10.49
N LEU A 417 2.04 -8.53 -11.44
CA LEU A 417 1.52 -7.34 -12.11
C LEU A 417 0.29 -7.67 -12.97
N LEU A 418 0.33 -8.74 -13.76
CA LEU A 418 -0.80 -9.17 -14.59
C LEU A 418 -2.03 -9.54 -13.75
N GLU A 419 -1.85 -10.28 -12.65
CA GLU A 419 -2.94 -10.58 -11.72
C GLU A 419 -3.51 -9.31 -11.07
N HIS A 420 -2.65 -8.36 -10.71
CA HIS A 420 -3.10 -7.08 -10.17
C HIS A 420 -3.92 -6.30 -11.21
N LEU A 421 -3.43 -6.19 -12.44
CA LEU A 421 -4.15 -5.56 -13.55
C LEU A 421 -5.49 -6.25 -13.83
N LEU A 422 -5.55 -7.58 -13.70
CA LEU A 422 -6.80 -8.33 -13.89
C LEU A 422 -7.83 -7.97 -12.81
N LYS A 423 -7.39 -7.86 -11.55
CA LYS A 423 -8.24 -7.47 -10.42
C LYS A 423 -8.68 -6.01 -10.50
N SER A 424 -7.81 -5.11 -10.95
CA SER A 424 -8.07 -3.67 -11.02
C SER A 424 -8.52 -3.18 -12.40
N TRP A 425 -8.78 -4.08 -13.35
CA TRP A 425 -9.06 -3.74 -14.76
C TRP A 425 -10.14 -2.67 -14.93
N GLU A 426 -11.21 -2.75 -14.13
CA GLU A 426 -12.32 -1.78 -14.20
C GLU A 426 -11.99 -0.38 -13.67
N HIS A 427 -10.90 -0.22 -12.92
CA HIS A 427 -10.44 1.08 -12.43
C HIS A 427 -9.43 1.74 -13.38
N ILE A 428 -8.91 1.01 -14.36
CA ILE A 428 -7.96 1.54 -15.33
C ILE A 428 -8.69 2.44 -16.35
N PRO A 429 -8.17 3.62 -16.73
CA PRO A 429 -8.80 4.47 -17.74
C PRO A 429 -8.95 3.77 -19.10
N LYS A 430 -10.07 4.00 -19.80
CA LYS A 430 -10.38 3.34 -21.10
C LYS A 430 -9.27 3.51 -22.15
N LYS A 431 -8.64 4.69 -22.22
CA LYS A 431 -7.51 4.94 -23.14
C LYS A 431 -6.30 4.04 -22.83
N ALA A 432 -5.94 3.92 -21.55
CA ALA A 432 -4.85 3.06 -21.10
C ALA A 432 -5.18 1.57 -21.32
N ARG A 433 -6.44 1.15 -21.13
CA ARG A 433 -6.87 -0.23 -21.42
C ARG A 433 -6.60 -0.66 -22.86
N LYS A 434 -6.81 0.22 -23.86
CA LYS A 434 -6.52 -0.08 -25.27
C LYS A 434 -5.03 -0.36 -25.49
N SER A 435 -4.16 0.52 -25.01
CA SER A 435 -2.70 0.35 -25.11
C SER A 435 -2.20 -0.89 -24.34
N LEU A 436 -2.79 -1.16 -23.17
CA LEU A 436 -2.51 -2.36 -22.40
C LEU A 436 -2.98 -3.62 -23.12
N GLN A 437 -4.12 -3.61 -23.79
CA GLN A 437 -4.63 -4.76 -24.53
C GLN A 437 -3.67 -5.19 -25.64
N GLU A 438 -3.14 -4.25 -26.42
CA GLU A 438 -2.10 -4.53 -27.44
C GLU A 438 -0.85 -5.13 -26.80
N THR A 439 -0.42 -4.57 -25.68
CA THR A 439 0.72 -5.10 -24.91
C THR A 439 0.45 -6.52 -24.43
N ILE A 440 -0.72 -6.78 -23.83
CA ILE A 440 -1.11 -8.09 -23.29
C ILE A 440 -1.23 -9.13 -24.41
N GLN A 441 -1.68 -8.75 -25.61
CA GLN A 441 -1.65 -9.63 -26.78
C GLN A 441 -0.22 -10.02 -27.15
N SER A 442 0.70 -9.06 -27.21
CA SER A 442 2.12 -9.32 -27.44
C SER A 442 2.71 -10.25 -26.37
N LEU A 443 2.46 -9.97 -25.09
CA LEU A 443 2.93 -10.80 -23.98
C LEU A 443 2.38 -12.22 -24.03
N LYS A 444 1.11 -12.40 -24.43
CA LYS A 444 0.51 -13.72 -24.62
C LYS A 444 1.23 -14.52 -25.71
N VAL A 445 1.55 -13.89 -26.85
CA VAL A 445 2.33 -14.56 -27.91
C VAL A 445 3.71 -14.97 -27.39
N THR A 446 4.39 -14.06 -26.67
CA THR A 446 5.67 -14.37 -26.02
C THR A 446 5.56 -15.54 -25.05
N ASN A 447 4.51 -15.61 -24.22
CA ASN A 447 4.29 -16.74 -23.32
C ASN A 447 4.13 -18.06 -24.07
N GLN A 448 3.35 -18.07 -25.15
CA GLN A 448 3.16 -19.27 -25.97
C GLN A 448 4.46 -19.75 -26.61
N GLU A 449 5.32 -18.83 -27.06
CA GLU A 449 6.65 -19.17 -27.56
C GLU A 449 7.57 -19.73 -26.47
N LEU A 450 7.55 -19.14 -25.27
CA LEU A 450 8.34 -19.62 -24.13
C LEU A 450 7.88 -21.00 -23.66
N LEU A 451 6.57 -21.27 -23.64
CA LEU A 451 6.01 -22.58 -23.32
C LEU A 451 6.45 -23.65 -24.33
N LYS A 452 6.43 -23.33 -25.64
CA LYS A 452 6.90 -24.24 -26.69
C LYS A 452 8.38 -24.58 -26.58
N LYS A 453 9.21 -23.64 -26.10
CA LYS A 453 10.66 -23.84 -25.92
C LYS A 453 11.01 -24.69 -24.70
N GLY A 454 10.05 -24.99 -23.82
CA GLY A 454 10.27 -25.84 -22.65
C GLY A 454 11.27 -25.28 -21.63
N SER A 455 11.42 -23.96 -21.54
CA SER A 455 12.41 -23.34 -20.66
C SER A 455 12.06 -23.44 -19.17
N GLY A 456 13.09 -23.41 -18.31
CA GLY A 456 12.92 -23.23 -16.86
C GLY A 456 12.05 -22.00 -16.55
N GLY A 457 11.16 -22.12 -15.56
CA GLY A 457 10.15 -21.10 -15.25
C GLY A 457 8.76 -21.36 -15.84
N SER A 458 8.48 -22.59 -16.29
CA SER A 458 7.19 -23.01 -16.87
C SER A 458 5.98 -22.57 -16.04
N GLU A 459 6.04 -22.68 -14.72
CA GLU A 459 4.96 -22.26 -13.81
C GLU A 459 4.64 -20.75 -13.90
N HIS A 460 5.68 -19.90 -13.88
CA HIS A 460 5.49 -18.45 -14.01
C HIS A 460 4.96 -18.08 -15.39
N VAL A 461 5.45 -18.74 -16.46
CA VAL A 461 4.93 -18.52 -17.82
C VAL A 461 3.45 -18.93 -17.92
N LEU A 462 3.06 -20.07 -17.34
CA LEU A 462 1.67 -20.53 -17.30
C LEU A 462 0.76 -19.57 -16.53
N THR A 463 1.24 -19.05 -15.40
CA THR A 463 0.51 -18.06 -14.58
C THR A 463 0.30 -16.77 -15.37
N CYS A 464 1.36 -16.27 -16.01
CA CYS A 464 1.28 -15.10 -16.89
C CYS A 464 0.34 -15.33 -18.07
N ASP A 465 0.42 -16.48 -18.77
CA ASP A 465 -0.46 -16.80 -19.90
C ASP A 465 -1.93 -16.84 -19.48
N THR A 466 -2.21 -17.44 -18.32
CA THR A 466 -3.55 -17.50 -17.74
C THR A 466 -4.07 -16.09 -17.42
N ALA A 467 -3.25 -15.25 -16.79
CA ALA A 467 -3.61 -13.87 -16.49
C ALA A 467 -3.82 -13.03 -17.77
N CYS A 468 -2.97 -13.18 -18.79
CA CYS A 468 -3.15 -12.53 -20.09
C CYS A 468 -4.45 -12.97 -20.76
N LYS A 469 -4.78 -14.27 -20.75
CA LYS A 469 -6.07 -14.78 -21.27
C LYS A 469 -7.25 -14.17 -20.51
N GLY A 470 -7.19 -14.11 -19.18
CA GLY A 470 -8.22 -13.49 -18.35
C GLY A 470 -8.41 -12.00 -18.67
N LEU A 471 -7.32 -11.26 -18.80
CA LEU A 471 -7.33 -9.83 -19.17
C LEU A 471 -7.94 -9.60 -20.55
N LEU A 472 -7.58 -10.40 -21.55
CA LEU A 472 -8.14 -10.30 -22.89
C LEU A 472 -9.62 -10.70 -22.95
N GLN A 473 -10.06 -11.65 -22.12
CA GLN A 473 -11.48 -11.96 -21.98
C GLN A 473 -12.22 -10.79 -21.33
N ARG A 474 -11.67 -10.17 -20.29
CA ARG A 474 -12.27 -9.00 -19.63
C ARG A 474 -12.34 -7.79 -20.57
N ALA A 475 -11.33 -7.57 -21.40
CA ALA A 475 -11.29 -6.50 -22.39
C ALA A 475 -12.38 -6.63 -23.49
N ARG A 476 -12.82 -7.86 -23.79
CA ARG A 476 -13.92 -8.10 -24.75
C ARG A 476 -15.30 -7.71 -24.21
N GLY A 477 -15.41 -7.40 -22.92
CA GLY A 477 -16.67 -7.06 -22.27
C GLY A 477 -17.58 -8.26 -22.02
N PRO A 478 -18.80 -8.05 -21.50
CA PRO A 478 -19.78 -9.11 -21.34
C PRO A 478 -20.09 -9.74 -22.70
N ARG A 479 -20.00 -11.07 -22.79
CA ARG A 479 -20.41 -11.76 -24.01
C ARG A 479 -21.91 -11.52 -24.21
N PRO A 480 -22.34 -11.10 -25.41
CA PRO A 480 -23.77 -11.08 -25.73
C PRO A 480 -24.37 -12.47 -25.50
N PRO A 481 -25.60 -12.57 -24.96
CA PRO A 481 -26.24 -13.83 -24.60
C PRO A 481 -26.78 -14.57 -25.84
N TRP A 482 -26.02 -14.60 -26.93
CA TRP A 482 -26.41 -15.19 -28.21
C TRP A 482 -26.89 -16.64 -28.08
N ALA A 483 -26.27 -17.43 -27.21
CA ALA A 483 -26.72 -18.81 -26.98
C ALA A 483 -28.14 -18.87 -26.39
N ARG A 484 -28.50 -17.95 -25.48
CA ARG A 484 -29.86 -17.86 -24.91
C ARG A 484 -30.85 -17.33 -25.94
N LEU A 485 -30.45 -16.32 -26.71
CA LEU A 485 -31.26 -15.78 -27.82
C LEU A 485 -31.53 -16.85 -28.89
N PHE A 486 -30.52 -17.64 -29.24
CA PHE A 486 -30.64 -18.72 -30.21
C PHE A 486 -31.54 -19.86 -29.68
N LEU A 487 -31.39 -20.24 -28.41
CA LEU A 487 -32.28 -21.22 -27.78
C LEU A 487 -33.73 -20.72 -27.74
N LEU A 488 -33.94 -19.46 -27.37
CA LEU A 488 -35.25 -18.82 -27.37
C LEU A 488 -35.87 -18.84 -28.79
N LEU A 489 -35.09 -18.47 -29.80
CA LEU A 489 -35.52 -18.51 -31.21
C LEU A 489 -35.92 -19.93 -31.64
N LEU A 490 -35.16 -20.95 -31.26
CA LEU A 490 -35.50 -22.35 -31.56
C LEU A 490 -36.81 -22.79 -30.89
N VAL A 491 -37.02 -22.42 -29.63
CA VAL A 491 -38.28 -22.71 -28.92
C VAL A 491 -39.46 -22.03 -29.62
N PHE A 492 -39.33 -20.77 -30.01
CA PHE A 492 -40.37 -20.07 -30.77
C PHE A 492 -40.59 -20.68 -32.15
N ALA A 493 -39.54 -21.07 -32.88
CA ALA A 493 -39.67 -21.70 -34.18
C ALA A 493 -40.40 -23.05 -34.08
N VAL A 494 -40.02 -23.90 -33.12
CA VAL A 494 -40.69 -25.18 -32.87
C VAL A 494 -42.13 -24.95 -32.44
N GLY A 495 -42.38 -24.01 -31.52
CA GLY A 495 -43.73 -23.64 -31.09
C GLY A 495 -44.60 -23.16 -32.24
N PHE A 496 -44.05 -22.33 -33.13
CA PHE A 496 -44.74 -21.84 -34.32
C PHE A 496 -45.03 -22.96 -35.31
N LEU A 497 -44.05 -23.84 -35.60
CA LEU A 497 -44.27 -25.01 -36.47
C LEU A 497 -45.37 -25.91 -35.89
N CYS A 498 -45.33 -26.20 -34.59
CA CYS A 498 -46.34 -27.03 -33.92
C CYS A 498 -47.72 -26.36 -33.94
N HIS A 499 -47.79 -25.05 -33.74
CA HIS A 499 -49.04 -24.30 -33.81
C HIS A 499 -49.60 -24.27 -35.23
N ASP A 500 -48.81 -23.93 -36.25
CA ASP A 500 -49.23 -23.92 -37.66
C ASP A 500 -49.72 -25.29 -38.12
N LEU A 501 -49.02 -26.37 -37.75
CA LEU A 501 -49.43 -27.73 -38.09
C LEU A 501 -50.69 -28.19 -37.34
N ARG A 502 -50.95 -27.69 -36.12
CA ARG A 502 -52.19 -28.01 -35.37
C ARG A 502 -53.39 -27.18 -35.81
N SER A 503 -53.17 -25.90 -36.12
CA SER A 503 -54.24 -24.97 -36.51
C SER A 503 -54.77 -25.24 -37.92
N ASN A 504 -54.00 -25.96 -38.75
CA ASN A 504 -54.40 -26.32 -40.11
C ASN A 504 -54.78 -27.81 -40.21
N SER A 505 -55.93 -28.11 -40.83
CA SER A 505 -56.46 -29.47 -40.96
C SER A 505 -55.61 -30.41 -41.83
N SER A 506 -54.70 -29.86 -42.63
CA SER A 506 -53.77 -30.63 -43.43
C SER A 506 -52.42 -29.94 -43.57
N LEU A 507 -51.37 -30.74 -43.77
CA LEU A 507 -50.02 -30.25 -44.09
C LEU A 507 -50.05 -29.31 -45.31
N GLN A 508 -50.93 -29.56 -46.28
CA GLN A 508 -51.05 -28.71 -47.48
C GLN A 508 -51.68 -27.34 -47.20
N ALA A 509 -52.57 -27.24 -46.20
CA ALA A 509 -53.16 -25.96 -45.78
C ALA A 509 -52.18 -25.13 -44.92
N SER A 510 -51.31 -25.81 -44.15
CA SER A 510 -50.31 -25.16 -43.31
C SER A 510 -49.33 -24.30 -44.10
N LEU A 511 -48.88 -23.20 -43.48
CA LEU A 511 -47.87 -22.33 -44.08
C LEU A 511 -46.54 -23.09 -44.25
N THR A 512 -46.20 -23.92 -43.26
CA THR A 512 -45.04 -24.81 -43.26
C THR A 512 -45.04 -25.78 -44.44
N GLY A 513 -46.17 -26.42 -44.73
CA GLY A 513 -46.25 -27.37 -45.85
C GLY A 513 -46.30 -26.71 -47.23
N ARG A 514 -46.90 -25.52 -47.36
CA ARG A 514 -46.80 -24.71 -48.59
C ARG A 514 -45.36 -24.30 -48.87
N LEU A 515 -44.61 -23.89 -47.84
CA LEU A 515 -43.19 -23.56 -47.96
C LEU A 515 -42.35 -24.77 -48.37
N LEU A 516 -42.50 -25.91 -47.68
CA LEU A 516 -41.80 -27.17 -48.03
C LEU A 516 -42.04 -27.60 -49.48
N ARG A 517 -43.27 -27.43 -49.99
CA ARG A 517 -43.62 -27.70 -51.39
C ARG A 517 -42.95 -26.70 -52.33
N SER A 518 -43.00 -25.40 -52.03
CA SER A 518 -42.38 -24.36 -52.84
C SER A 518 -40.85 -24.48 -52.92
N SER A 519 -40.21 -25.02 -51.87
CA SER A 519 -38.77 -25.24 -51.81
C SER A 519 -38.34 -26.59 -52.41
N GLY A 520 -39.27 -27.44 -52.86
CA GLY A 520 -38.97 -28.80 -53.34
C GLY A 520 -38.53 -29.78 -52.23
N LEU A 521 -38.58 -29.35 -50.96
CA LEU A 521 -38.16 -30.12 -49.79
C LEU A 521 -39.28 -30.99 -49.20
N LEU A 522 -40.46 -31.03 -49.83
CA LEU A 522 -41.59 -31.83 -49.35
C LEU A 522 -41.24 -33.31 -49.12
N PRO A 523 -40.53 -34.03 -50.03
CA PRO A 523 -40.18 -35.44 -49.81
C PRO A 523 -39.22 -35.62 -48.63
N VAL A 524 -38.28 -34.69 -48.47
CA VAL A 524 -37.34 -34.66 -47.34
C VAL A 524 -38.10 -34.40 -46.05
N GLY A 525 -39.03 -33.44 -46.03
CA GLY A 525 -39.90 -33.16 -44.90
C GLY A 525 -40.72 -34.38 -44.49
N GLN A 526 -41.31 -35.09 -45.46
CA GLN A 526 -42.05 -36.32 -45.21
C GLN A 526 -41.16 -37.44 -44.67
N GLN A 527 -39.95 -37.60 -45.20
CA GLN A 527 -38.97 -38.58 -44.70
C GLN A 527 -38.51 -38.25 -43.28
N VAL A 528 -38.29 -36.97 -42.98
CA VAL A 528 -37.95 -36.47 -41.64
C VAL A 528 -39.12 -36.72 -40.68
N CYS A 529 -40.36 -36.41 -41.08
CA CYS A 529 -41.55 -36.72 -40.29
C CYS A 529 -41.69 -38.23 -40.05
N ALA A 530 -41.49 -39.07 -41.07
CA ALA A 530 -41.58 -40.52 -40.92
C ALA A 530 -40.51 -41.06 -39.95
N ARG A 531 -39.27 -40.57 -40.04
CA ARG A 531 -38.20 -40.90 -39.09
C ARG A 531 -38.50 -40.39 -37.69
N LEU A 532 -38.98 -39.16 -37.56
CA LEU A 532 -39.38 -38.61 -36.27
C LEU A 532 -40.50 -39.43 -35.65
N SER A 533 -41.48 -39.89 -36.43
CA SER A 533 -42.55 -40.77 -35.98
C SER A 533 -42.04 -42.16 -35.58
N SER A 534 -41.12 -42.76 -36.34
CA SER A 534 -40.54 -44.06 -35.98
C SER A 534 -39.70 -43.96 -34.71
N TYR A 535 -38.89 -42.91 -34.58
CA TYR A 535 -38.11 -42.67 -33.38
C TYR A 535 -38.97 -42.25 -32.20
N SER A 536 -40.04 -41.49 -32.40
CA SER A 536 -40.96 -41.12 -31.31
C SER A 536 -41.72 -42.33 -30.81
N LEU A 537 -42.14 -43.24 -31.70
CA LEU A 537 -42.76 -44.51 -31.32
C LEU A 537 -41.76 -45.41 -30.59
N GLN A 538 -40.54 -45.55 -31.09
CA GLN A 538 -39.48 -46.31 -30.41
C GLN A 538 -39.16 -45.73 -29.03
N SER A 539 -39.07 -44.40 -28.92
CA SER A 539 -38.83 -43.70 -27.67
C SER A 539 -40.01 -43.88 -26.71
N TYR A 540 -41.24 -43.84 -27.23
CA TYR A 540 -42.45 -44.10 -26.46
C TYR A 540 -42.47 -45.53 -25.91
N ASN A 541 -42.16 -46.53 -26.72
CA ASN A 541 -42.10 -47.93 -26.28
C ASN A 541 -40.99 -48.13 -25.23
N TRP A 542 -39.82 -47.54 -25.45
CA TRP A 542 -38.71 -47.59 -24.50
C TRP A 542 -39.07 -46.89 -23.17
N LEU A 543 -39.74 -45.73 -23.23
CA LEU A 543 -40.27 -45.04 -22.05
C LEU A 543 -41.32 -45.89 -21.33
N GLN A 544 -42.22 -46.54 -22.08
CA GLN A 544 -43.27 -47.39 -21.53
C GLN A 544 -42.69 -48.57 -20.74
N GLU A 545 -41.56 -49.14 -21.18
CA GLU A 545 -40.89 -50.23 -20.46
C GLU A 545 -39.97 -49.72 -19.33
N THR A 546 -39.17 -48.68 -19.59
CA THR A 546 -38.08 -48.27 -18.70
C THR A 546 -38.56 -47.39 -17.56
N LEU A 547 -39.51 -46.49 -17.81
CA LEU A 547 -39.91 -45.47 -16.84
C LEU A 547 -40.63 -46.07 -15.62
N PRO A 548 -41.52 -47.07 -15.77
CA PRO A 548 -42.05 -47.86 -14.64
C PRO A 548 -40.97 -48.55 -13.80
N ALA A 549 -39.97 -49.17 -14.45
CA ALA A 549 -38.88 -49.88 -13.77
C ALA A 549 -37.95 -48.93 -13.00
N CYS A 550 -37.58 -47.81 -13.62
CA CYS A 550 -36.84 -46.75 -12.95
C CYS A 550 -37.65 -46.12 -11.82
N GLY A 551 -38.94 -45.85 -12.04
CA GLY A 551 -39.83 -45.25 -11.06
C GLY A 551 -40.00 -46.12 -9.82
N SER A 552 -40.24 -47.42 -10.00
CA SER A 552 -40.32 -48.40 -8.91
C SER A 552 -39.00 -48.56 -8.17
N HIS A 553 -37.86 -48.60 -8.88
CA HIS A 553 -36.54 -48.63 -8.23
C HIS A 553 -36.26 -47.36 -7.41
N LEU A 554 -36.57 -46.19 -7.96
CA LEU A 554 -36.38 -44.91 -7.30
C LEU A 554 -37.29 -44.78 -6.08
N LEU A 555 -38.54 -45.23 -6.17
CA LEU A 555 -39.45 -45.34 -5.02
C LEU A 555 -38.88 -46.29 -3.96
N ALA A 556 -38.40 -47.48 -4.33
CA ALA A 556 -37.82 -48.43 -3.38
C ALA A 556 -36.60 -47.85 -2.63
N VAL A 557 -35.77 -47.04 -3.30
CA VAL A 557 -34.60 -46.39 -2.71
C VAL A 557 -34.98 -45.20 -1.84
N VAL A 558 -35.93 -44.36 -2.29
CA VAL A 558 -36.27 -43.11 -1.61
C VAL A 558 -37.29 -43.30 -0.50
N GLN A 559 -38.23 -44.25 -0.63
CA GLN A 559 -39.30 -44.52 0.33
C GLN A 559 -38.83 -44.65 1.79
N PRO A 560 -37.79 -45.43 2.14
CA PRO A 560 -37.32 -45.51 3.53
C PRO A 560 -36.77 -44.16 4.03
N SER A 561 -36.11 -43.40 3.16
CA SER A 561 -35.58 -42.06 3.48
C SER A 561 -36.70 -41.04 3.70
N LEU A 562 -37.73 -41.09 2.84
CA LEU A 562 -38.93 -40.27 2.94
C LEU A 562 -39.73 -40.59 4.20
N GLN A 563 -39.90 -41.88 4.53
CA GLN A 563 -40.55 -42.30 5.77
C GLN A 563 -39.77 -41.80 7.00
N LEU A 564 -38.44 -41.92 7.00
CA LEU A 564 -37.62 -41.39 8.09
C LEU A 564 -37.73 -39.86 8.20
N ALA A 565 -37.60 -39.15 7.08
CA ALA A 565 -37.77 -37.70 7.05
C ALA A 565 -39.16 -37.28 7.53
N TRP A 566 -40.21 -37.98 7.11
CA TRP A 566 -41.58 -37.74 7.56
C TRP A 566 -41.74 -37.98 9.05
N THR A 567 -41.20 -39.07 9.60
CA THR A 567 -41.25 -39.32 11.05
C THR A 567 -40.51 -38.23 11.84
N HIS A 568 -39.37 -37.74 11.35
CA HIS A 568 -38.66 -36.63 11.98
C HIS A 568 -39.42 -35.31 11.88
N ILE A 569 -39.94 -34.98 10.70
CA ILE A 569 -40.78 -33.80 10.46
C ILE A 569 -41.99 -33.85 11.39
N TYR A 570 -42.74 -34.95 11.37
CA TYR A 570 -43.90 -35.16 12.24
C TYR A 570 -43.55 -35.06 13.72
N ALA A 571 -42.41 -35.61 14.16
CA ALA A 571 -41.95 -35.50 15.55
C ALA A 571 -41.57 -34.06 15.93
N ILE A 572 -40.81 -33.36 15.09
CA ILE A 572 -40.45 -31.94 15.30
C ILE A 572 -41.72 -31.09 15.37
N PHE A 573 -42.68 -31.32 14.48
CA PHE A 573 -43.92 -30.55 14.43
C PHE A 573 -44.88 -30.91 15.57
N SER A 574 -45.00 -32.18 15.96
CA SER A 574 -45.77 -32.59 17.13
C SER A 574 -45.18 -32.01 18.42
N PHE A 575 -43.84 -31.96 18.51
CA PHE A 575 -43.14 -31.28 19.61
C PHE A 575 -43.46 -29.78 19.62
N LEU A 576 -43.36 -29.11 18.47
CA LEU A 576 -43.64 -27.68 18.35
C LEU A 576 -45.11 -27.38 18.71
N SER A 577 -46.06 -28.20 18.25
CA SER A 577 -47.48 -28.10 18.57
C SER A 577 -47.74 -28.28 20.08
N ALA A 578 -47.16 -29.32 20.70
CA ALA A 578 -47.34 -29.59 22.12
C ALA A 578 -46.75 -28.48 23.01
N HIS A 579 -45.64 -27.87 22.59
CA HIS A 579 -44.94 -26.88 23.41
C HIS A 579 -45.32 -25.43 23.07
N CYS A 580 -45.81 -25.12 21.88
CA CYS A 580 -46.18 -23.75 21.49
C CYS A 580 -47.20 -23.14 22.45
N ALA A 581 -48.21 -23.90 22.88
CA ALA A 581 -49.19 -23.41 23.86
C ALA A 581 -48.52 -23.05 25.20
N SER A 582 -47.60 -23.89 25.68
CA SER A 582 -46.85 -23.63 26.92
C SER A 582 -45.89 -22.44 26.80
N TYR A 583 -45.21 -22.29 25.65
CA TYR A 583 -44.31 -21.16 25.40
C TYR A 583 -45.09 -19.85 25.26
N LEU A 584 -46.22 -19.85 24.57
CA LEU A 584 -47.09 -18.67 24.46
C LEU A 584 -47.67 -18.27 25.82
N ALA A 585 -48.11 -19.24 26.64
CA ALA A 585 -48.58 -18.97 28.00
C ALA A 585 -47.45 -18.37 28.87
N CYS A 586 -46.28 -19.03 28.92
CA CYS A 586 -45.12 -18.56 29.69
C CYS A 586 -44.63 -17.18 29.24
N PHE A 587 -44.62 -16.92 27.93
CA PHE A 587 -44.26 -15.61 27.39
C PHE A 587 -45.29 -14.54 27.77
N SER A 588 -46.58 -14.88 27.77
CA SER A 588 -47.65 -13.98 28.19
C SER A 588 -47.58 -13.65 29.69
N ASP A 589 -47.28 -14.64 30.53
CA ASP A 589 -47.12 -14.47 31.98
C ASP A 589 -45.87 -13.64 32.31
N SER A 590 -44.76 -13.90 31.60
CA SER A 590 -43.52 -13.13 31.75
C SER A 590 -43.69 -11.68 31.31
N LEU A 591 -44.39 -11.43 30.20
CA LEU A 591 -44.72 -10.07 29.76
C LEU A 591 -45.63 -9.38 30.77
N ALA A 592 -46.69 -10.03 31.24
CA ALA A 592 -47.60 -9.48 32.25
C ALA A 592 -46.84 -9.12 33.54
N GLY A 593 -45.97 -10.01 34.03
CA GLY A 593 -45.12 -9.77 35.19
C GLY A 593 -44.08 -8.66 34.98
N PHE A 594 -43.57 -8.48 33.77
CA PHE A 594 -42.68 -7.37 33.42
C PHE A 594 -43.41 -6.03 33.44
N PHE A 595 -44.61 -5.96 32.83
CA PHE A 595 -45.43 -4.74 32.82
C PHE A 595 -45.94 -4.35 34.21
N GLN A 596 -46.14 -5.31 35.12
CA GLN A 596 -46.48 -4.99 36.50
C GLN A 596 -45.29 -4.39 37.28
N ARG A 597 -44.06 -4.72 36.88
CA ARG A 597 -42.82 -4.25 37.52
C ARG A 597 -42.35 -2.89 37.00
N VAL A 598 -42.66 -2.58 35.75
CA VAL A 598 -42.35 -1.30 35.10
C VAL A 598 -43.64 -0.50 35.01
N GLN A 599 -43.79 0.57 35.80
CA GLN A 599 -44.88 1.54 35.64
C GLN A 599 -44.76 2.20 34.25
N LEU A 600 -45.35 1.56 33.25
CA LEU A 600 -45.37 2.04 31.88
C LEU A 600 -46.55 3.01 31.72
N PRO A 601 -46.38 4.13 30.99
CA PRO A 601 -47.49 5.02 30.64
C PRO A 601 -48.65 4.25 30.00
N GLU A 602 -49.89 4.58 30.35
CA GLU A 602 -51.12 3.91 29.87
C GLU A 602 -51.17 3.74 28.35
N ALA A 603 -50.67 4.73 27.59
CA ALA A 603 -50.59 4.67 26.13
C ALA A 603 -49.69 3.54 25.61
N LEU A 604 -48.54 3.30 26.27
CA LEU A 604 -47.67 2.18 25.92
C LEU A 604 -48.30 0.85 26.35
N GLN A 605 -48.98 0.82 27.49
CA GLN A 605 -49.70 -0.37 27.96
C GLN A 605 -50.82 -0.78 27.00
N GLN A 606 -51.58 0.19 26.47
CA GLN A 606 -52.56 -0.01 25.40
C GLN A 606 -51.89 -0.46 24.09
N LEU A 607 -50.77 0.14 23.68
CA LEU A 607 -50.03 -0.28 22.49
C LEU A 607 -49.59 -1.74 22.59
N PHE A 608 -49.07 -2.17 23.75
CA PHE A 608 -48.66 -3.55 23.97
C PHE A 608 -49.85 -4.50 24.02
N HIS A 609 -50.98 -4.09 24.60
CA HIS A 609 -52.20 -4.89 24.55
C HIS A 609 -52.72 -5.04 23.11
N ALA A 610 -52.68 -3.97 22.31
CA ALA A 610 -53.02 -4.01 20.89
C ALA A 610 -52.04 -4.88 20.09
N LEU A 611 -50.73 -4.85 20.41
CA LEU A 611 -49.73 -5.72 19.78
C LEU A 611 -49.97 -7.19 20.14
N LYS A 612 -50.34 -7.49 21.39
CA LYS A 612 -50.72 -8.84 21.85
C LYS A 612 -51.96 -9.33 21.12
N GLU A 613 -53.01 -8.50 21.04
CA GLU A 613 -54.23 -8.78 20.27
C GLU A 613 -53.91 -9.04 18.79
N LEU A 614 -53.06 -8.20 18.18
CA LEU A 614 -52.62 -8.36 16.80
C LEU A 614 -51.83 -9.66 16.58
N LEU A 615 -50.95 -10.03 17.52
CA LEU A 615 -50.19 -11.29 17.46
C LEU A 615 -51.12 -12.49 17.61
N LEU A 616 -52.07 -12.45 18.54
CA LEU A 616 -53.09 -13.48 18.71
C LEU A 616 -53.96 -13.60 17.45
N LEU A 617 -54.42 -12.47 16.90
CA LEU A 617 -55.18 -12.43 15.66
C LEU A 617 -54.35 -12.95 14.48
N PHE A 618 -53.06 -12.61 14.38
CA PHE A 618 -52.18 -13.15 13.35
C PHE A 618 -52.00 -14.66 13.51
N CYS A 619 -51.84 -15.14 14.75
CA CYS A 619 -51.75 -16.57 15.02
C CYS A 619 -53.04 -17.30 14.67
N HIS A 620 -54.20 -16.77 15.04
CA HIS A 620 -55.49 -17.42 14.85
C HIS A 620 -56.06 -17.28 13.43
N SER A 621 -55.85 -16.12 12.79
CA SER A 621 -56.43 -15.78 11.49
C SER A 621 -55.48 -16.03 10.32
N VAL A 622 -54.17 -16.10 10.55
CA VAL A 622 -53.19 -16.32 9.49
C VAL A 622 -52.41 -17.62 9.70
N LEU A 623 -51.71 -17.78 10.83
CA LEU A 623 -50.85 -18.96 11.03
C LEU A 623 -51.66 -20.26 11.16
N LEU A 624 -52.74 -20.30 11.94
CA LEU A 624 -53.56 -21.50 12.10
C LEU A 624 -54.25 -21.92 10.79
N PRO A 625 -54.88 -21.01 10.01
CA PRO A 625 -55.52 -21.37 8.76
C PRO A 625 -54.50 -21.73 7.68
N THR A 626 -53.39 -21.01 7.57
CA THR A 626 -52.31 -21.40 6.65
C THR A 626 -51.72 -22.74 7.02
N TRP A 627 -51.60 -23.06 8.32
CA TRP A 627 -51.20 -24.37 8.81
C TRP A 627 -52.20 -25.47 8.42
N HIS A 628 -53.50 -25.25 8.62
CA HIS A 628 -54.54 -26.18 8.16
C HIS A 628 -54.50 -26.36 6.64
N LEU A 629 -54.23 -25.29 5.89
CA LEU A 629 -54.07 -25.33 4.44
C LEU A 629 -52.84 -26.15 4.03
N LEU A 630 -51.73 -26.01 4.77
CA LEU A 630 -50.48 -26.72 4.51
C LEU A 630 -50.61 -28.21 4.87
N LEU A 631 -51.29 -28.52 5.97
CA LEU A 631 -51.65 -29.90 6.32
C LEU A 631 -52.64 -30.50 5.33
N ALA A 632 -53.64 -29.76 4.89
CA ALA A 632 -54.58 -30.21 3.86
C ALA A 632 -53.86 -30.42 2.52
N ALA A 633 -52.97 -29.51 2.13
CA ALA A 633 -52.14 -29.66 0.94
C ALA A 633 -51.19 -30.85 1.06
N LEU A 634 -50.58 -31.08 2.22
CA LEU A 634 -49.74 -32.25 2.46
C LEU A 634 -50.54 -33.55 2.49
N ALA A 635 -51.72 -33.57 3.08
CA ALA A 635 -52.63 -34.71 3.07
C ALA A 635 -53.11 -35.00 1.64
N GLN A 636 -53.39 -33.95 0.86
CA GLN A 636 -53.78 -34.08 -0.54
C GLN A 636 -52.61 -34.54 -1.40
N VAL A 637 -51.39 -34.06 -1.14
CA VAL A 637 -50.16 -34.58 -1.77
C VAL A 637 -49.92 -36.04 -1.36
N GLN A 638 -50.16 -36.39 -0.11
CA GLN A 638 -50.04 -37.77 0.37
C GLN A 638 -51.08 -38.65 -0.30
N GLU A 639 -52.35 -38.25 -0.35
CA GLU A 639 -53.43 -38.97 -1.03
C GLU A 639 -53.14 -39.08 -2.52
N HIS A 640 -52.62 -38.02 -3.16
CA HIS A 640 -52.12 -38.07 -4.55
C HIS A 640 -50.95 -39.03 -4.72
N CYS A 641 -49.97 -39.02 -3.82
CA CYS A 641 -48.85 -39.95 -3.84
C CYS A 641 -49.34 -41.37 -3.62
N HIS A 642 -50.32 -41.58 -2.75
CA HIS A 642 -50.87 -42.90 -2.41
C HIS A 642 -51.77 -43.44 -3.54
N GLU A 643 -52.54 -42.57 -4.19
CA GLU A 643 -53.28 -42.88 -5.42
C GLU A 643 -52.32 -43.15 -6.58
N ALA A 644 -51.25 -42.36 -6.71
CA ALA A 644 -50.24 -42.54 -7.74
C ALA A 644 -49.39 -43.81 -7.52
N CYS A 645 -49.17 -44.20 -6.26
CA CYS A 645 -48.35 -45.34 -5.88
C CYS A 645 -49.20 -46.54 -5.44
N ARG A 646 -50.37 -46.79 -6.05
CA ARG A 646 -51.11 -48.05 -5.88
C ARG A 646 -50.24 -49.25 -6.28
N GLY A 647 -49.49 -49.79 -5.31
CA GLY A 647 -48.64 -50.97 -5.44
C GLY A 647 -47.46 -50.77 -6.40
N ASP A 648 -47.75 -50.77 -7.70
CA ASP A 648 -46.76 -50.75 -8.77
C ASP A 648 -46.87 -49.45 -9.57
N VAL A 649 -45.73 -48.81 -9.86
CA VAL A 649 -45.63 -47.67 -10.77
C VAL A 649 -45.98 -48.15 -12.18
N THR A 650 -47.24 -48.05 -12.58
CA THR A 650 -47.67 -48.43 -13.94
C THR A 650 -47.45 -47.29 -14.93
N TRP A 651 -47.30 -47.63 -16.21
CA TRP A 651 -47.19 -46.65 -17.28
C TRP A 651 -48.39 -45.69 -17.33
N ASP A 652 -49.61 -46.19 -17.09
CA ASP A 652 -50.83 -45.37 -17.08
C ASP A 652 -50.82 -44.31 -15.98
N CYS A 653 -50.27 -44.63 -14.80
CA CYS A 653 -50.06 -43.64 -13.75
C CYS A 653 -49.11 -42.53 -14.22
N ILE A 654 -47.92 -42.88 -14.74
CA ILE A 654 -46.95 -41.90 -15.19
C ILE A 654 -47.52 -41.02 -16.32
N LYS A 655 -48.22 -41.63 -17.27
CA LYS A 655 -48.89 -40.92 -18.37
C LYS A 655 -49.92 -39.92 -17.84
N THR A 656 -50.70 -40.31 -16.83
CA THR A 656 -51.70 -39.45 -16.20
C THR A 656 -51.03 -38.27 -15.49
N GLN A 657 -49.95 -38.51 -14.74
CA GLN A 657 -49.18 -37.46 -14.07
C GLN A 657 -48.51 -36.49 -15.05
N LEU A 658 -47.87 -37.00 -16.10
CA LEU A 658 -47.28 -36.19 -17.17
C LEU A 658 -48.33 -35.34 -17.88
N SER A 659 -49.52 -35.90 -18.16
CA SER A 659 -50.60 -35.16 -18.80
C SER A 659 -51.13 -34.03 -17.92
N ARG A 660 -51.31 -34.28 -16.62
CA ARG A 660 -51.74 -33.26 -15.65
C ARG A 660 -50.67 -32.19 -15.46
N ALA A 661 -49.39 -32.57 -15.37
CA ALA A 661 -48.27 -31.64 -15.29
C ALA A 661 -48.17 -30.76 -16.55
N ALA A 662 -48.38 -31.34 -17.73
CA ALA A 662 -48.41 -30.62 -19.00
C ALA A 662 -49.60 -29.64 -19.07
N GLN A 663 -50.79 -30.04 -18.62
CA GLN A 663 -51.96 -29.17 -18.52
C GLN A 663 -51.74 -28.04 -17.52
N TRP A 664 -51.18 -28.33 -16.35
CA TRP A 664 -50.89 -27.34 -15.33
C TRP A 664 -49.83 -26.33 -15.78
N THR A 665 -48.75 -26.81 -16.40
CA THR A 665 -47.71 -25.91 -16.97
C THR A 665 -48.27 -25.06 -18.11
N TRP A 666 -49.16 -25.60 -18.94
CA TRP A 666 -49.87 -24.82 -19.96
C TRP A 666 -50.75 -23.72 -19.35
N LEU A 667 -51.52 -24.05 -18.30
CA LEU A 667 -52.34 -23.08 -17.58
C LEU A 667 -51.49 -21.99 -16.94
N CYS A 668 -50.39 -22.33 -16.26
CA CYS A 668 -49.47 -21.34 -15.71
C CYS A 668 -48.84 -20.45 -16.78
N LEU A 669 -48.47 -21.02 -17.95
CA LEU A 669 -47.96 -20.24 -19.07
C LEU A 669 -49.02 -19.27 -19.60
N GLN A 670 -50.29 -19.69 -19.70
CA GLN A 670 -51.41 -18.81 -20.04
C GLN A 670 -51.59 -17.70 -19.01
N ASP A 671 -51.66 -18.02 -17.72
CA ASP A 671 -51.82 -17.02 -16.66
C ASP A 671 -50.69 -16.00 -16.66
N VAL A 672 -49.44 -16.45 -16.82
CA VAL A 672 -48.26 -15.58 -16.91
C VAL A 672 -48.31 -14.71 -18.17
N THR A 673 -48.72 -15.25 -19.32
CA THR A 673 -48.84 -14.47 -20.56
C THR A 673 -49.98 -13.46 -20.50
N VAL A 674 -51.12 -13.80 -19.91
CA VAL A 674 -52.23 -12.87 -19.67
C VAL A 674 -51.79 -11.77 -18.69
N ALA A 675 -51.17 -12.12 -17.57
CA ALA A 675 -50.65 -11.14 -16.62
C ALA A 675 -49.60 -10.21 -17.24
N PHE A 676 -48.73 -10.73 -18.11
CA PHE A 676 -47.75 -9.93 -18.85
C PHE A 676 -48.42 -9.00 -19.87
N LEU A 677 -49.45 -9.47 -20.58
CA LEU A 677 -50.23 -8.67 -21.52
C LEU A 677 -50.99 -7.55 -20.80
N ASP A 678 -51.66 -7.85 -19.69
CA ASP A 678 -52.34 -6.85 -18.86
C ASP A 678 -51.36 -5.83 -18.29
N TRP A 679 -50.18 -6.27 -17.83
CA TRP A 679 -49.11 -5.37 -17.41
C TRP A 679 -48.60 -4.48 -18.56
N ALA A 680 -48.41 -5.04 -19.76
CA ALA A 680 -47.98 -4.27 -20.92
C ALA A 680 -49.05 -3.26 -21.37
N LEU A 681 -50.33 -3.65 -21.38
CA LEU A 681 -51.47 -2.79 -21.71
C LEU A 681 -51.63 -1.67 -20.68
N THR A 682 -51.49 -1.98 -19.38
CA THR A 682 -51.53 -0.96 -18.32
C THR A 682 -50.35 0.03 -18.44
N MET A 683 -49.14 -0.45 -18.73
CA MET A 683 -47.98 0.41 -19.00
C MET A 683 -48.18 1.33 -20.22
N ILE A 684 -48.80 0.82 -21.29
CA ILE A 684 -49.14 1.63 -22.47
C ILE A 684 -50.24 2.65 -22.14
N SER A 685 -51.22 2.30 -21.31
CA SER A 685 -52.30 3.22 -20.91
C SER A 685 -51.88 4.30 -19.90
N GLN A 686 -50.73 4.12 -19.24
CA GLN A 686 -50.14 5.12 -18.33
C GLN A 686 -49.21 6.11 -19.03
N GLN A 687 -48.93 5.92 -20.32
CA GLN A 687 -48.32 6.92 -21.20
C GLN A 687 -49.41 7.70 -21.93
#